data_AF-A0A971HA14-F1
#
_entry.id   AF-A0A971HA14-F1
#
_cell.length_a   1.000
_cell.length_b   1.000
_cell.length_c   1.000
_cell.angle_alpha   90.00
_cell.angle_beta   90.00
_cell.angle_gamma   90.00
#
_symmetry.space_group_name_H-M   'P 1'
#
loop_
_entity.id
_entity.type
_entity.pdbx_description
1 polymer ?
#
loop_
_entity_poly.entity_id
_entity_poly.type
_entity_poly.pdbx_seq_one_letter_code
_entity_poly.pdbx_strand_id
1 'polypeptide(L)'
;MTKDVIEGLFLTHHTRSDGITYDLRTNSPVNIFDLKSAYDVAAMDEVIPLKNHWQLIVESVGDTEVSDRIKEILELDLHDSYTDDRDDELSDLQSYLRVLRNNDDDAAEKDIVQRTMQAVDASRRVHSLNTALDELEAYMDELGSPEAPPADEDGNQESAQQSDTSLISAVSESIANVEDSIIDYEGNMLSEGTTVYQFFRYKYETDLISHAKAGSHSDCDADVANLLYLENILNDIISNRPAEMALLSPAILEEATNRYTSALSAGESAEYKAQKANKSAQVLLDSIASTNTSIINTARNELEFMISAYCTRAGAAAAKTYIDQRIKLCQSFYLMPPSDAFHEGAVSTVDSHMDFLTEKLRCLTLALGGNELDKLIAEKGDLQTQLRSALDKNDLAGAADIEKEIADIDKKITELENAASAELFELMAKVSDLEKQIAEAQKAENTSLFNKLSEKLAAAKAELNLAQSSLSDGTLAQQVATLKKDALSILSKTPPSNAEMSRLSTDITALCELLPLDTQLVFPALTEIYNAMVTKAALENTDAYEADKTKIEEAILNNKDSYDTAMRSDKSADDLRKIADDFISGETGGGEPLFGQLDSLALTDGSNRQALLDKYGEDVFVLALSSYYDETGSDAALNLMVSIAQQQRNLGSLSIYSRINSGSGRFIPLSAIGVHTGMRYVEKSAASFATLAKGSSYYGFRVYSDSVIKGKTAPETDYMPQAAAYYGGIHIIESYSYETFGVDCVYLSGCDLAVARSETVKALAEELTGLFLA
;
A
#
# COMPACT_ATOMS: atom_id res chain seq x y z
N MET A 1 -12.28 24.10 47.31
CA MET A 1 -11.07 23.72 46.54
C MET A 1 -9.87 23.93 47.44
N THR A 2 -9.23 22.84 47.85
CA THR A 2 -7.97 22.86 48.61
C THR A 2 -6.84 23.42 47.72
N LYS A 3 -5.77 23.89 48.35
CA LYS A 3 -4.62 24.49 47.65
C LYS A 3 -3.99 23.50 46.64
N ASP A 4 -4.05 22.20 46.94
CA ASP A 4 -3.57 21.12 46.08
C ASP A 4 -4.39 20.96 44.79
N VAL A 5 -5.72 21.19 44.86
CA VAL A 5 -6.61 21.18 43.68
C VAL A 5 -6.32 22.39 42.77
N ILE A 6 -5.80 23.48 43.33
CA ILE A 6 -5.37 24.67 42.58
C ILE A 6 -3.96 24.46 42.00
N GLU A 7 -3.06 23.74 42.69
CA GLU A 7 -1.71 23.41 42.21
C GLU A 7 -1.71 22.40 41.04
N GLY A 8 -2.66 21.46 41.00
CA GLY A 8 -2.86 20.54 39.87
C GLY A 8 -3.43 21.17 38.59
N LEU A 9 -3.86 22.44 38.64
CA LEU A 9 -4.43 23.18 37.50
C LEU A 9 -3.41 24.10 36.79
N PHE A 10 -2.17 24.18 37.27
CA PHE A 10 -1.14 24.99 36.62
C PHE A 10 -0.44 24.19 35.52
N LEU A 11 -0.36 24.78 34.33
CA LEU A 11 0.68 24.43 33.35
C LEU A 11 2.02 24.37 34.11
N THR A 12 2.62 23.19 34.16
CA THR A 12 3.92 22.95 34.83
C THR A 12 5.09 23.22 33.90
N HIS A 13 4.83 23.13 32.59
CA HIS A 13 5.83 23.26 31.55
C HIS A 13 5.31 24.09 30.38
N HIS A 14 6.21 24.72 29.63
CA HIS A 14 5.89 25.39 28.37
C HIS A 14 6.99 25.18 27.33
N THR A 15 6.58 24.89 26.09
CA THR A 15 7.49 24.91 24.95
C THR A 15 7.53 26.32 24.38
N ARG A 16 8.73 26.91 24.29
CA ARG A 16 8.91 28.25 23.73
C ARG A 16 9.03 28.20 22.20
N SER A 17 9.14 29.37 21.57
CA SER A 17 9.36 29.50 20.12
C SER A 17 10.70 28.92 19.64
N ASP A 18 11.63 28.62 20.56
CA ASP A 18 12.88 27.89 20.30
C ASP A 18 12.67 26.36 20.27
N GLY A 19 11.45 25.87 20.47
CA GLY A 19 11.08 24.46 20.49
C GLY A 19 11.53 23.71 21.74
N ILE A 20 12.12 24.37 22.74
CA ILE A 20 12.57 23.77 24.01
C ILE A 20 11.45 23.85 25.04
N THR A 21 11.20 22.73 25.71
CA THR A 21 10.27 22.65 26.85
C THR A 21 11.00 23.05 28.12
N TYR A 22 10.42 24.00 28.85
CA TYR A 22 10.96 24.50 30.10
C TYR A 22 10.01 24.20 31.25
N ASP A 23 10.57 23.87 32.40
CA ASP A 23 9.83 23.88 33.66
C ASP A 23 9.51 25.33 34.05
N LEU A 24 8.23 25.63 34.31
CA LEU A 24 7.77 26.99 34.58
C LEU A 24 8.19 27.54 35.95
N ARG A 25 8.61 26.67 36.89
CA ARG A 25 9.03 27.03 38.25
C ARG A 25 10.52 27.36 38.30
N THR A 26 11.33 26.56 37.63
CA THR A 26 12.81 26.67 37.61
C THR A 26 13.32 27.44 36.40
N ASN A 27 12.50 27.55 35.35
CA ASN A 27 12.86 28.11 34.05
C ASN A 27 14.06 27.39 33.41
N SER A 28 14.27 26.12 33.76
CA SER A 28 15.31 25.25 33.22
C SER A 28 14.75 24.40 32.09
N PRO A 29 15.55 24.09 31.05
CA PRO A 29 15.13 23.19 29.98
C PRO A 29 14.96 21.77 30.55
N VAL A 30 13.86 21.11 30.17
CA VAL A 30 13.55 19.74 30.58
C VAL A 30 13.44 18.84 29.36
N ASN A 31 13.80 17.57 29.53
CA ASN A 31 13.52 16.54 28.55
C ASN A 31 12.02 16.22 28.59
N ILE A 32 11.38 16.18 27.42
CA ILE A 32 9.94 15.91 27.32
C ILE A 32 9.56 14.50 27.79
N PHE A 33 10.50 13.55 27.72
CA PHE A 33 10.26 12.17 28.13
C PHE A 33 10.26 11.99 29.66
N ASP A 34 10.73 12.99 30.40
CA ASP A 34 10.78 12.98 31.87
C ASP A 34 9.60 13.76 32.50
N LEU A 35 8.69 14.30 31.68
CA LEU A 35 7.51 15.04 32.16
C LEU A 35 6.54 14.13 32.94
N LYS A 36 6.39 12.89 32.48
CA LYS A 36 5.75 11.79 33.22
C LYS A 36 6.85 10.85 33.67
N SER A 37 7.04 10.70 34.97
CA SER A 37 8.06 9.81 35.51
C SER A 37 7.86 8.38 34.99
N ALA A 38 8.95 7.72 34.58
CA ALA A 38 8.95 6.29 34.27
C ALA A 38 9.04 5.42 35.53
N TYR A 39 9.28 6.03 36.70
CA TYR A 39 9.66 5.34 37.94
C TYR A 39 8.65 5.51 39.08
N ASP A 40 7.82 6.54 39.04
CA ASP A 40 6.85 6.82 40.09
C ASP A 40 5.56 6.03 39.83
N VAL A 41 5.51 4.79 40.35
CA VAL A 41 4.34 3.90 40.19
C VAL A 41 3.07 4.58 40.68
N ALA A 42 3.11 5.26 41.83
CA ALA A 42 1.95 5.96 42.34
C ALA A 42 1.41 7.06 41.40
N ALA A 43 2.22 7.59 40.49
CA ALA A 43 1.81 8.59 39.50
C ALA A 43 1.50 8.03 38.11
N MET A 44 1.67 6.72 37.88
CA MET A 44 1.34 6.06 36.62
C MET A 44 -0.17 6.05 36.37
N ASP A 45 -0.58 6.31 35.12
CA ASP A 45 -1.98 6.31 34.73
C ASP A 45 -2.55 4.87 34.77
N GLU A 46 -1.69 3.89 34.53
CA GLU A 46 -1.98 2.47 34.41
C GLU A 46 -2.48 1.87 35.74
N VAL A 47 -1.94 2.32 36.87
CA VAL A 47 -2.26 1.80 38.21
C VAL A 47 -3.29 2.64 38.98
N ILE A 48 -3.92 3.62 38.32
CA ILE A 48 -4.99 4.45 38.91
C ILE A 48 -6.11 3.59 39.55
N PRO A 49 -6.58 2.48 38.96
CA PRO A 49 -7.61 1.65 39.59
C PRO A 49 -7.17 1.14 40.96
N LEU A 50 -5.95 0.59 41.07
CA LEU A 50 -5.38 0.11 42.33
C LEU A 50 -5.17 1.24 43.34
N LYS A 51 -4.65 2.39 42.90
CA LYS A 51 -4.44 3.57 43.76
C LYS A 51 -5.74 4.12 44.32
N ASN A 52 -6.79 4.24 43.50
CA ASN A 52 -8.11 4.69 43.96
C ASN A 52 -8.68 3.73 45.00
N HIS A 53 -8.48 2.42 44.80
CA HIS A 53 -8.92 1.42 45.76
C HIS A 53 -8.14 1.51 47.09
N TRP A 54 -6.82 1.71 47.03
CA TRP A 54 -5.99 1.96 48.21
C TRP A 54 -6.47 3.18 49.01
N GLN A 55 -6.74 4.30 48.33
CA GLN A 55 -7.28 5.51 48.99
C GLN A 55 -8.61 5.22 49.70
N LEU A 56 -9.48 4.44 49.07
CA LEU A 56 -10.76 4.04 49.65
C LEU A 56 -10.58 3.15 50.89
N ILE A 57 -9.64 2.21 50.89
CA ILE A 57 -9.32 1.38 52.07
C ILE A 57 -8.80 2.26 53.22
N VAL A 58 -7.82 3.13 52.94
CA VAL A 58 -7.21 4.01 53.96
C VAL A 58 -8.26 4.97 54.56
N GLU A 59 -9.17 5.52 53.74
CA GLU A 59 -10.24 6.40 54.22
C GLU A 59 -11.31 5.67 55.04
N SER A 60 -11.58 4.40 54.74
CA SER A 60 -12.68 3.64 55.36
C SER A 60 -12.27 2.80 56.57
N VAL A 61 -11.10 2.18 56.53
CA VAL A 61 -10.61 1.22 57.54
C VAL A 61 -9.29 1.67 58.17
N GLY A 62 -8.53 2.55 57.52
CA GLY A 62 -7.19 2.96 57.95
C GLY A 62 -6.10 2.00 57.47
N ASP A 63 -4.92 2.07 58.09
CA ASP A 63 -3.79 1.22 57.75
C ASP A 63 -4.08 -0.26 58.13
N THR A 64 -3.97 -1.14 57.16
CA THR A 64 -4.21 -2.60 57.20
C THR A 64 -3.10 -3.32 56.44
N GLU A 65 -2.95 -4.63 56.64
CA GLU A 65 -1.99 -5.43 55.85
C GLU A 65 -2.24 -5.31 54.34
N VAL A 66 -3.51 -5.20 53.92
CA VAL A 66 -3.90 -4.98 52.51
C VAL A 66 -3.46 -3.60 52.02
N SER A 67 -3.74 -2.53 52.76
CA SER A 67 -3.34 -1.18 52.35
C SER A 67 -1.82 -0.98 52.40
N ASP A 68 -1.13 -1.64 53.32
CA ASP A 68 0.32 -1.64 53.41
C ASP A 68 0.93 -2.37 52.21
N ARG A 69 0.38 -3.53 51.82
CA ARG A 69 0.82 -4.26 50.63
C ARG A 69 0.61 -3.46 49.35
N ILE A 70 -0.55 -2.84 49.16
CA ILE A 70 -0.78 -1.98 47.98
C ILE A 70 0.18 -0.78 48.01
N LYS A 71 0.47 -0.21 49.18
CA LYS A 71 1.43 0.87 49.31
C LYS A 71 2.85 0.45 48.92
N GLU A 72 3.28 -0.76 49.27
CA GLU A 72 4.57 -1.30 48.80
C GLU A 72 4.66 -1.33 47.28
N ILE A 73 3.58 -1.74 46.58
CA ILE A 73 3.51 -1.74 45.12
C ILE A 73 3.58 -0.31 44.57
N LEU A 74 2.86 0.63 45.18
CA LEU A 74 2.85 2.04 44.76
C LEU A 74 4.19 2.77 45.04
N GLU A 75 4.99 2.27 45.97
CA GLU A 75 6.32 2.80 46.36
C GLU A 75 7.48 1.97 45.75
N LEU A 76 7.17 1.06 44.80
CA LEU A 76 8.15 0.21 44.16
C LEU A 76 9.25 1.02 43.46
N ASP A 77 10.51 0.69 43.76
CA ASP A 77 11.67 1.31 43.10
C ASP A 77 11.93 0.63 41.76
N LEU A 78 11.70 1.38 40.68
CA LEU A 78 11.89 0.91 39.31
C LEU A 78 13.25 1.29 38.72
N HIS A 79 14.14 1.90 39.50
CA HIS A 79 15.50 2.21 39.05
C HIS A 79 16.42 0.98 39.14
N ASP A 80 17.12 0.72 38.04
CA ASP A 80 18.21 -0.23 37.97
C ASP A 80 19.28 0.16 36.94
N SER A 81 20.33 -0.64 36.82
CA SER A 81 21.43 -0.39 35.89
C SER A 81 20.99 -0.29 34.42
N TYR A 82 19.92 -0.99 34.02
CA TYR A 82 19.42 -0.92 32.65
C TYR A 82 18.75 0.43 32.40
N THR A 83 17.91 0.88 33.34
CA THR A 83 17.25 2.19 33.24
C THR A 83 18.23 3.36 33.35
N ASP A 84 19.28 3.23 34.18
CA ASP A 84 20.36 4.22 34.30
C ASP A 84 21.11 4.39 32.95
N ASP A 85 21.42 3.28 32.27
CA ASP A 85 22.07 3.32 30.95
C ASP A 85 21.20 4.05 29.91
N ARG A 86 19.87 3.88 29.97
CA ARG A 86 18.91 4.56 29.08
C ARG A 86 18.77 6.05 29.41
N ASP A 87 18.82 6.42 30.70
CA ASP A 87 18.79 7.81 31.15
C ASP A 87 20.01 8.59 30.66
N ASP A 88 21.20 7.99 30.74
CA ASP A 88 22.43 8.56 30.21
C ASP A 88 22.32 8.80 28.69
N GLU A 89 21.79 7.82 27.94
CA GLU A 89 21.58 7.95 26.49
C GLU A 89 20.59 9.06 26.13
N LEU A 90 19.48 9.17 26.88
CA LEU A 90 18.52 10.25 26.70
C LEU A 90 19.16 11.62 26.96
N SER A 91 19.99 11.73 28.00
CA SER A 91 20.70 12.97 28.33
C SER A 91 21.71 13.37 27.24
N ASP A 92 22.43 12.40 26.68
CA ASP A 92 23.42 12.63 25.62
C ASP A 92 22.77 13.01 24.29
N LEU A 93 21.71 12.30 23.88
CA LEU A 93 20.91 12.66 22.71
C LEU A 93 20.24 14.03 22.89
N GLN A 94 19.71 14.32 24.07
CA GLN A 94 19.13 15.64 24.38
C GLN A 94 20.18 16.75 24.27
N SER A 95 21.43 16.47 24.61
CA SER A 95 22.54 17.41 24.46
C SER A 95 22.88 17.66 23.00
N TYR A 96 22.91 16.63 22.16
CA TYR A 96 23.07 16.78 20.71
C TYR A 96 21.88 17.52 20.07
N LEU A 97 20.63 17.22 20.46
CA LEU A 97 19.45 17.95 19.99
C LEU A 97 19.53 19.46 20.29
N ARG A 98 20.14 19.86 21.41
CA ARG A 98 20.39 21.28 21.72
C ARG A 98 21.41 21.90 20.75
N VAL A 99 22.42 21.14 20.31
CA VAL A 99 23.39 21.61 19.31
C VAL A 99 22.69 21.90 17.99
N LEU A 100 21.88 20.96 17.48
CA LEU A 100 21.10 21.15 16.25
C LEU A 100 20.18 22.38 16.32
N ARG A 101 19.55 22.60 17.47
CA ARG A 101 18.69 23.78 17.69
C ARG A 101 19.47 25.09 17.69
N ASN A 102 20.69 25.11 18.21
CA ASN A 102 21.53 26.31 18.23
C ASN A 102 22.11 26.66 16.85
N ASN A 103 22.27 25.66 15.98
CA ASN A 103 22.78 25.83 14.62
C ASN A 103 21.68 26.21 13.61
N ASP A 104 20.41 26.24 14.03
CA ASP A 104 19.24 26.47 13.19
C ASP A 104 19.06 25.40 12.10
N ASP A 105 19.43 24.16 12.42
CA ASP A 105 19.34 23.01 11.51
C ASP A 105 17.89 22.63 11.16
N ASP A 106 17.70 21.77 10.16
CA ASP A 106 16.38 21.45 9.61
C ASP A 106 15.45 20.79 10.65
N ALA A 107 14.14 21.04 10.53
CA ALA A 107 13.12 20.43 11.39
C ALA A 107 13.13 18.90 11.26
N ALA A 108 13.43 18.37 10.06
CA ALA A 108 13.54 16.94 9.81
C ALA A 108 14.71 16.30 10.60
N GLU A 109 15.85 16.96 10.69
CA GLU A 109 17.01 16.46 11.45
C GLU A 109 16.71 16.39 12.97
N LYS A 110 16.02 17.41 13.49
CA LYS A 110 15.59 17.45 14.89
C LYS A 110 14.57 16.35 15.20
N ASP A 111 13.64 16.10 14.27
CA ASP A 111 12.64 15.04 14.40
C ASP A 111 13.27 13.64 14.48
N ILE A 112 14.31 13.36 13.67
CA ILE A 112 15.06 12.09 13.75
C ILE A 112 15.62 11.87 15.16
N VAL A 113 16.32 12.85 15.72
CA VAL A 113 16.89 12.73 17.06
C VAL A 113 15.79 12.54 18.11
N GLN A 114 14.67 13.26 17.98
CA GLN A 114 13.52 13.09 18.88
C GLN A 114 12.91 11.70 18.81
N ARG A 115 12.81 11.11 17.61
CA ARG A 115 12.33 9.73 17.43
C ARG A 115 13.29 8.70 17.99
N THR A 116 14.61 8.90 17.84
CA THR A 116 15.60 8.04 18.49
C THR A 116 15.50 8.14 20.02
N MET A 117 15.35 9.35 20.58
CA MET A 117 15.09 9.53 22.01
C MET A 117 13.80 8.83 22.47
N GLN A 118 12.72 8.93 21.68
CA GLN A 118 11.46 8.24 21.98
C GLN A 118 11.65 6.72 22.03
N ALA A 119 12.48 6.14 21.16
CA ALA A 119 12.76 4.71 21.16
C ALA A 119 13.58 4.25 22.37
N VAL A 120 14.50 5.09 22.84
CA VAL A 120 15.26 4.87 24.09
C VAL A 120 14.33 4.97 25.30
N ASP A 121 13.45 5.98 25.37
CA ASP A 121 12.45 6.12 26.42
C ASP A 121 11.44 4.97 26.43
N ALA A 122 10.98 4.53 25.25
CA ALA A 122 10.10 3.37 25.14
C ALA A 122 10.75 2.12 25.73
N SER A 123 12.05 1.91 25.48
CA SER A 123 12.81 0.78 26.03
C SER A 123 12.93 0.88 27.56
N ARG A 124 13.20 2.08 28.08
CA ARG A 124 13.20 2.38 29.52
C ARG A 124 11.84 2.05 30.15
N ARG A 125 10.75 2.52 29.56
CA ARG A 125 9.38 2.34 30.07
C ARG A 125 8.90 0.89 30.02
N VAL A 126 9.18 0.15 28.95
CA VAL A 126 8.84 -1.28 28.89
C VAL A 126 9.51 -2.05 30.01
N HIS A 127 10.79 -1.76 30.29
CA HIS A 127 11.51 -2.42 31.38
C HIS A 127 10.91 -2.10 32.77
N SER A 128 10.65 -0.81 33.03
CA SER A 128 10.02 -0.35 34.28
C SER A 128 8.59 -0.92 34.45
N LEU A 129 7.79 -0.93 33.38
CA LEU A 129 6.43 -1.45 33.40
C LEU A 129 6.37 -2.97 33.57
N ASN A 130 7.29 -3.74 32.95
CA ASN A 130 7.38 -5.19 33.18
C ASN A 130 7.68 -5.50 34.65
N THR A 131 8.54 -4.70 35.30
CA THR A 131 8.84 -4.86 36.72
C THR A 131 7.60 -4.57 37.59
N ALA A 132 6.82 -3.54 37.25
CA ALA A 132 5.56 -3.26 37.92
C ALA A 132 4.49 -4.33 37.66
N LEU A 133 4.45 -4.88 36.43
CA LEU A 133 3.54 -5.96 36.04
C LEU A 133 3.82 -7.23 36.85
N ASP A 134 5.08 -7.65 36.96
CA ASP A 134 5.49 -8.82 37.75
C ASP A 134 5.00 -8.70 39.21
N GLU A 135 5.10 -7.52 39.82
CA GLU A 135 4.65 -7.29 41.19
C GLU A 135 3.11 -7.26 41.30
N LEU A 136 2.40 -6.73 40.31
CA LEU A 136 0.93 -6.75 40.25
C LEU A 136 0.39 -8.16 40.06
N GLU A 137 1.02 -8.97 39.22
CA GLU A 137 0.68 -10.39 39.02
C GLU A 137 0.95 -11.20 40.28
N ALA A 138 2.09 -10.98 40.95
CA ALA A 138 2.37 -11.60 42.25
C ALA A 138 1.28 -11.25 43.27
N TYR A 139 0.84 -9.99 43.32
CA TYR A 139 -0.24 -9.58 44.21
C TYR A 139 -1.60 -10.19 43.84
N MET A 140 -1.90 -10.36 42.55
CA MET A 140 -3.10 -11.07 42.09
C MET A 140 -3.09 -12.53 42.56
N ASP A 141 -1.94 -13.21 42.50
CA ASP A 141 -1.77 -14.58 42.98
C ASP A 141 -1.90 -14.69 44.51
N GLU A 142 -1.38 -13.70 45.25
CA GLU A 142 -1.58 -13.56 46.70
C GLU A 142 -3.07 -13.45 47.04
N LEU A 143 -3.83 -12.61 46.34
CA LEU A 143 -5.28 -12.43 46.54
C LEU A 143 -6.12 -13.64 46.12
N GLY A 144 -5.64 -14.42 45.16
CA GLY A 144 -6.27 -15.66 44.69
C GLY A 144 -5.99 -16.88 45.57
N SER A 145 -5.00 -16.80 46.46
CA SER A 145 -4.60 -17.90 47.33
C SER A 145 -5.54 -18.01 48.55
N PRO A 146 -6.24 -19.14 48.73
CA PRO A 146 -7.08 -19.34 49.91
C PRO A 146 -6.18 -19.62 51.12
N GLU A 147 -5.76 -18.60 51.86
CA GLU A 147 -5.20 -18.83 53.18
C GLU A 147 -6.29 -19.41 54.09
N ALA A 148 -6.05 -20.63 54.57
CA ALA A 148 -6.89 -21.22 55.61
C ALA A 148 -6.62 -20.45 56.91
N PRO A 149 -7.63 -19.83 57.54
CA PRO A 149 -7.40 -19.05 58.75
C PRO A 149 -6.88 -19.96 59.87
N PRO A 150 -5.90 -19.51 60.67
CA PRO A 150 -5.46 -20.27 61.84
C PRO A 150 -6.65 -20.44 62.78
N ALA A 151 -6.88 -21.68 63.25
CA ALA A 151 -7.91 -21.96 64.24
C ALA A 151 -7.53 -21.31 65.58
N ASP A 152 -8.48 -20.62 66.21
CA ASP A 152 -8.30 -20.11 67.57
C ASP A 152 -8.20 -21.27 68.60
N GLU A 153 -7.79 -20.96 69.83
CA GLU A 153 -7.61 -21.97 70.90
C GLU A 153 -8.91 -22.73 71.29
N ASP A 154 -10.07 -22.26 70.81
CA ASP A 154 -11.39 -22.89 71.03
C ASP A 154 -11.91 -23.66 69.79
N GLY A 155 -11.14 -23.75 68.70
CA GLY A 155 -11.49 -24.52 67.50
C GLY A 155 -12.53 -23.85 66.60
N ASN A 156 -12.75 -22.54 66.77
CA ASN A 156 -13.52 -21.73 65.85
C ASN A 156 -12.61 -21.24 64.71
N GLN A 157 -13.05 -21.48 63.48
CA GLN A 157 -12.50 -20.84 62.30
C GLN A 157 -13.16 -19.46 62.18
N GLU A 158 -12.38 -18.37 62.32
CA GLU A 158 -12.85 -17.08 61.80
C GLU A 158 -13.13 -17.24 60.30
N SER A 159 -14.22 -16.63 59.85
CA SER A 159 -14.59 -16.66 58.43
C SER A 159 -13.41 -16.16 57.60
N ALA A 160 -12.95 -16.99 56.66
CA ALA A 160 -11.99 -16.60 55.63
C ALA A 160 -12.32 -15.19 55.13
N GLN A 161 -11.34 -14.28 55.16
CA GLN A 161 -11.44 -12.97 54.51
C GLN A 161 -12.03 -13.20 53.13
N GLN A 162 -13.25 -12.73 52.92
CA GLN A 162 -13.82 -12.67 51.58
C GLN A 162 -12.83 -11.86 50.76
N SER A 163 -12.18 -12.51 49.81
CA SER A 163 -11.39 -11.83 48.79
C SER A 163 -12.27 -10.72 48.22
N ASP A 164 -11.89 -9.47 48.50
CA ASP A 164 -12.71 -8.32 48.15
C ASP A 164 -12.76 -8.26 46.63
N THR A 165 -13.90 -8.66 46.06
CA THR A 165 -14.07 -8.79 44.61
C THR A 165 -13.77 -7.47 43.90
N SER A 166 -13.93 -6.35 44.61
CA SER A 166 -13.59 -5.02 44.12
C SER A 166 -12.07 -4.77 44.05
N LEU A 167 -11.28 -5.29 45.01
CA LEU A 167 -9.82 -5.25 44.99
C LEU A 167 -9.25 -6.11 43.86
N ILE A 168 -9.74 -7.35 43.72
CA ILE A 168 -9.35 -8.24 42.60
C ILE A 168 -9.62 -7.53 41.27
N SER A 169 -10.80 -6.91 41.12
CA SER A 169 -11.14 -6.18 39.89
C SER A 169 -10.19 -5.00 39.65
N ALA A 170 -9.82 -4.24 40.69
CA ALA A 170 -8.91 -3.10 40.57
C ALA A 170 -7.47 -3.53 40.20
N VAL A 171 -6.98 -4.65 40.75
CA VAL A 171 -5.67 -5.20 40.38
C VAL A 171 -5.72 -5.75 38.95
N SER A 172 -6.77 -6.50 38.57
CA SER A 172 -6.93 -7.01 37.19
C SER A 172 -7.01 -5.88 36.15
N GLU A 173 -7.72 -4.79 36.45
CA GLU A 173 -7.80 -3.63 35.57
C GLU A 173 -6.45 -2.91 35.46
N SER A 174 -5.70 -2.81 36.56
CA SER A 174 -4.35 -2.23 36.54
C SER A 174 -3.37 -3.10 35.73
N ILE A 175 -3.42 -4.43 35.88
CA ILE A 175 -2.65 -5.38 35.05
C ILE A 175 -2.95 -5.15 33.58
N ALA A 176 -4.23 -5.16 33.19
CA ALA A 176 -4.63 -4.97 31.78
C ALA A 176 -4.16 -3.62 31.22
N ASN A 177 -4.23 -2.55 32.01
CA ASN A 177 -3.74 -1.22 31.59
C ASN A 177 -2.22 -1.20 31.42
N VAL A 178 -1.47 -1.88 32.30
CA VAL A 178 -0.01 -2.01 32.20
C VAL A 178 0.35 -2.83 30.96
N GLU A 179 -0.31 -3.97 30.72
CA GLU A 179 -0.11 -4.78 29.52
C GLU A 179 -0.38 -3.99 28.23
N ASP A 180 -1.47 -3.22 28.17
CA ASP A 180 -1.79 -2.37 27.02
C ASP A 180 -0.71 -1.30 26.78
N SER A 181 -0.20 -0.71 27.86
CA SER A 181 0.87 0.30 27.79
C SER A 181 2.21 -0.31 27.36
N ILE A 182 2.56 -1.50 27.86
CA ILE A 182 3.73 -2.26 27.40
C ILE A 182 3.63 -2.51 25.90
N ILE A 183 2.48 -2.96 25.38
CA ILE A 183 2.26 -3.22 23.95
C ILE A 183 2.50 -1.95 23.11
N ASP A 184 2.03 -0.80 23.59
CA ASP A 184 2.18 0.49 22.93
C ASP A 184 3.66 0.95 22.93
N TYR A 185 4.39 0.81 24.04
CA TYR A 185 5.82 1.17 24.09
C TYR A 185 6.72 0.18 23.34
N GLU A 186 6.47 -1.12 23.41
CA GLU A 186 7.20 -2.14 22.64
C GLU A 186 7.15 -1.88 21.13
N GLY A 187 6.07 -1.28 20.64
CA GLY A 187 5.95 -0.87 19.24
C GLY A 187 6.93 0.23 18.80
N ASN A 188 7.45 0.98 19.76
CA ASN A 188 8.32 2.14 19.56
C ASN A 188 9.78 1.89 19.95
N MET A 189 10.10 0.73 20.55
CA MET A 189 11.46 0.38 20.95
C MET A 189 12.41 0.23 19.76
N LEU A 190 13.71 0.38 20.03
CA LEU A 190 14.77 0.00 19.10
C LEU A 190 14.72 -1.51 18.82
N SER A 191 14.60 -1.86 17.54
CA SER A 191 14.60 -3.25 17.11
C SER A 191 15.32 -3.37 15.78
N GLU A 192 16.23 -4.34 15.68
CA GLU A 192 16.92 -4.67 14.42
C GLU A 192 15.92 -5.10 13.33
N GLY A 193 14.77 -5.65 13.75
CA GLY A 193 13.72 -6.09 12.85
C GLY A 193 14.15 -7.24 11.94
N THR A 194 13.34 -7.48 10.89
CA THR A 194 13.56 -8.59 9.95
C THR A 194 13.82 -8.12 8.53
N THR A 195 13.50 -6.87 8.23
CA THR A 195 13.70 -6.26 6.90
C THR A 195 15.06 -5.55 6.84
N VAL A 196 15.60 -5.37 5.63
CA VAL A 196 16.83 -4.61 5.35
C VAL A 196 16.67 -3.17 5.81
N TYR A 197 15.52 -2.55 5.55
CA TYR A 197 15.23 -1.19 6.03
C TYR A 197 15.41 -1.08 7.55
N GLN A 198 14.79 -1.99 8.31
CA GLN A 198 14.89 -1.98 9.77
C GLN A 198 16.32 -2.20 10.26
N PHE A 199 17.06 -3.10 9.62
CA PHE A 199 18.46 -3.36 9.96
C PHE A 199 19.31 -2.09 9.84
N PHE A 200 19.20 -1.36 8.72
CA PHE A 200 19.95 -0.11 8.53
C PHE A 200 19.45 1.00 9.45
N ARG A 201 18.13 1.11 9.68
CA ARG A 201 17.57 2.07 10.63
C ARG A 201 18.11 1.83 12.04
N TYR A 202 17.97 0.61 12.55
CA TYR A 202 18.48 0.20 13.86
C TYR A 202 19.97 0.47 14.00
N LYS A 203 20.75 0.12 12.96
CA LYS A 203 22.19 0.42 12.92
C LYS A 203 22.46 1.90 13.09
N TYR A 204 21.85 2.76 12.28
CA TYR A 204 22.11 4.21 12.34
C TYR A 204 21.57 4.87 13.61
N GLU A 205 20.45 4.39 14.16
CA GLU A 205 19.96 4.85 15.47
C GLU A 205 20.90 4.44 16.61
N THR A 206 21.46 3.23 16.54
CA THR A 206 22.45 2.74 17.54
C THR A 206 23.79 3.47 17.41
N ASP A 207 24.24 3.75 16.18
CA ASP A 207 25.43 4.55 15.90
C ASP A 207 25.23 5.98 16.43
N LEU A 208 24.05 6.59 16.20
CA LEU A 208 23.70 7.91 16.71
C LEU A 208 23.74 7.97 18.25
N ILE A 209 23.16 6.98 18.93
CA ILE A 209 23.23 6.87 20.40
C ILE A 209 24.69 6.78 20.85
N SER A 210 25.48 5.93 20.21
CA SER A 210 26.88 5.71 20.55
C SER A 210 27.75 6.96 20.33
N HIS A 211 27.56 7.66 19.22
CA HIS A 211 28.28 8.90 18.91
C HIS A 211 27.83 10.07 19.78
N ALA A 212 26.55 10.13 20.18
CA ALA A 212 26.06 11.10 21.15
C ALA A 212 26.72 10.89 22.51
N LYS A 213 26.79 9.64 23.00
CA LYS A 213 27.54 9.26 24.22
C LYS A 213 29.02 9.65 24.15
N ALA A 214 29.62 9.54 22.97
CA ALA A 214 31.01 9.96 22.74
C ALA A 214 31.20 11.49 22.61
N GLY A 215 30.11 12.27 22.54
CA GLY A 215 30.13 13.70 22.28
C GLY A 215 30.60 14.08 20.87
N SER A 216 30.53 13.16 19.90
CA SER A 216 30.99 13.38 18.53
C SER A 216 29.87 13.91 17.64
N HIS A 217 29.63 15.23 17.68
CA HIS A 217 28.52 15.84 16.94
C HIS A 217 28.63 15.66 15.42
N SER A 218 29.83 15.68 14.83
CA SER A 218 29.99 15.48 13.39
C SER A 218 29.62 14.08 12.93
N ASP A 219 29.84 13.07 13.78
CA ASP A 219 29.43 11.70 13.46
C ASP A 219 27.91 11.55 13.66
N CYS A 220 27.34 12.22 14.68
CA CYS A 220 25.89 12.32 14.84
C CYS A 220 25.21 12.98 13.63
N ASP A 221 25.80 14.03 13.05
CA ASP A 221 25.29 14.71 11.84
C ASP A 221 25.22 13.71 10.67
N ALA A 222 26.24 12.85 10.53
CA ALA A 222 26.28 11.82 9.49
C ALA A 222 25.22 10.73 9.71
N ASP A 223 25.00 10.29 10.95
CA ASP A 223 23.97 9.30 11.28
C ASP A 223 22.55 9.83 11.03
N VAL A 224 22.28 11.08 11.44
CA VAL A 224 21.01 11.75 11.17
C VAL A 224 20.77 11.90 9.67
N ALA A 225 21.79 12.30 8.91
CA ALA A 225 21.68 12.38 7.45
C ALA A 225 21.38 11.02 6.82
N ASN A 226 22.04 9.94 7.27
CA ASN A 226 21.78 8.58 6.78
C ASN A 226 20.35 8.11 7.09
N LEU A 227 19.82 8.41 8.27
CA LEU A 227 18.42 8.11 8.64
C LEU A 227 17.43 8.87 7.75
N LEU A 228 17.67 10.16 7.49
CA LEU A 228 16.85 10.96 6.57
C LEU A 228 16.89 10.42 5.14
N TYR A 229 18.07 10.05 4.64
CA TYR A 229 18.18 9.44 3.31
C TYR A 229 17.43 8.11 3.25
N LEU A 230 17.51 7.29 4.30
CA LEU A 230 16.79 6.02 4.39
C LEU A 230 15.25 6.23 4.38
N GLU A 231 14.73 7.26 5.05
CA GLU A 231 13.31 7.62 5.00
C GLU A 231 12.87 8.18 3.65
N ASN A 232 13.71 8.98 3.01
CA ASN A 232 13.47 9.49 1.66
C ASN A 232 13.41 8.34 0.65
N ILE A 233 14.29 7.34 0.79
CA ILE A 233 14.24 6.09 0.01
C ILE A 233 12.91 5.37 0.21
N LEU A 234 12.50 5.17 1.46
CA LEU A 234 11.28 4.43 1.79
C LEU A 234 10.00 5.14 1.29
N ASN A 235 9.99 6.47 1.30
CA ASN A 235 8.83 7.28 0.86
C ASN A 235 8.93 7.75 -0.61
N ASP A 236 9.89 7.25 -1.38
CA ASP A 236 10.20 7.68 -2.76
C ASP A 236 10.36 9.20 -2.93
N ILE A 237 10.88 9.87 -1.89
CA ILE A 237 11.27 11.28 -1.92
C ILE A 237 12.72 11.34 -2.39
N ILE A 238 13.02 12.23 -3.35
CA ILE A 238 14.39 12.44 -3.84
C ILE A 238 14.81 13.85 -3.43
N SER A 239 15.57 13.97 -2.34
CA SER A 239 16.09 15.25 -1.85
C SER A 239 17.57 15.41 -2.19
N ASN A 240 18.38 14.36 -2.03
CA ASN A 240 19.81 14.37 -2.31
C ASN A 240 20.24 13.10 -3.08
N ARG A 241 20.02 13.13 -4.39
CA ARG A 241 20.25 11.99 -5.29
C ARG A 241 21.65 11.35 -5.15
N PRO A 242 22.78 12.09 -5.10
CA PRO A 242 24.10 11.47 -4.89
C PRO A 242 24.26 10.75 -3.55
N ALA A 243 23.79 11.36 -2.45
CA ALA A 243 23.95 10.78 -1.11
C ALA A 243 23.03 9.57 -0.90
N GLU A 244 21.75 9.69 -1.30
CA GLU A 244 20.80 8.57 -1.26
C GLU A 244 21.28 7.40 -2.13
N MET A 245 21.90 7.68 -3.28
CA MET A 245 22.48 6.65 -4.14
C MET A 245 23.66 5.94 -3.48
N ALA A 246 24.52 6.69 -2.77
CA ALA A 246 25.67 6.13 -2.06
C ALA A 246 25.24 5.23 -0.88
N LEU A 247 24.09 5.54 -0.27
CA LEU A 247 23.49 4.72 0.77
C LEU A 247 22.85 3.45 0.17
N LEU A 248 22.07 3.58 -0.90
CA LEU A 248 21.42 2.47 -1.60
C LEU A 248 22.43 1.47 -2.17
N SER A 249 23.49 1.96 -2.81
CA SER A 249 24.46 1.16 -3.55
C SER A 249 25.88 1.52 -3.14
N PRO A 250 26.69 0.55 -2.65
CA PRO A 250 26.42 -0.89 -2.69
C PRO A 250 25.67 -1.45 -1.47
N ALA A 251 25.68 -0.77 -0.31
CA ALA A 251 25.38 -1.40 0.97
C ALA A 251 23.96 -2.00 1.09
N ILE A 252 22.91 -1.20 0.90
CA ILE A 252 21.52 -1.67 1.08
C ILE A 252 21.15 -2.73 0.04
N LEU A 253 21.49 -2.52 -1.23
CA LEU A 253 21.18 -3.45 -2.30
C LEU A 253 21.93 -4.79 -2.19
N GLU A 254 23.18 -4.76 -1.72
CA GLU A 254 23.95 -5.97 -1.44
C GLU A 254 23.32 -6.76 -0.30
N GLU A 255 22.98 -6.10 0.82
CA GLU A 255 22.29 -6.74 1.95
C GLU A 255 20.94 -7.33 1.53
N ALA A 256 20.12 -6.60 0.77
CA ALA A 256 18.86 -7.11 0.24
C ALA A 256 19.05 -8.33 -0.68
N THR A 257 20.10 -8.32 -1.49
CA THR A 257 20.45 -9.45 -2.36
C THR A 257 20.88 -10.67 -1.53
N ASN A 258 21.67 -10.45 -0.47
CA ASN A 258 22.13 -11.49 0.43
C ASN A 258 20.97 -12.11 1.21
N ARG A 259 20.00 -11.32 1.69
CA ARG A 259 18.81 -11.85 2.38
C ARG A 259 17.94 -12.70 1.46
N TYR A 260 17.68 -12.22 0.25
CA TYR A 260 16.90 -12.99 -0.72
C TYR A 260 17.59 -14.31 -1.09
N THR A 261 18.89 -14.27 -1.42
CA THR A 261 19.66 -15.48 -1.77
C THR A 261 19.85 -16.45 -0.61
N SER A 262 19.96 -15.95 0.62
CA SER A 262 19.98 -16.78 1.83
C SER A 262 18.64 -17.47 2.05
N ALA A 263 17.53 -16.77 1.87
CA ALA A 263 16.19 -17.34 1.96
C ALA A 263 15.95 -18.43 0.91
N LEU A 264 16.40 -18.21 -0.33
CA LEU A 264 16.36 -19.23 -1.40
C LEU A 264 17.15 -20.50 -1.03
N SER A 265 18.24 -20.37 -0.27
CA SER A 265 19.16 -21.47 0.04
C SER A 265 18.81 -22.24 1.33
N ALA A 266 17.76 -21.83 2.07
CA ALA A 266 17.47 -22.32 3.41
C ALA A 266 16.96 -23.79 3.46
N GLY A 267 16.19 -24.21 2.44
CA GLY A 267 15.59 -25.55 2.34
C GLY A 267 14.55 -25.88 3.41
N GLU A 268 14.20 -27.16 3.55
CA GLU A 268 13.17 -27.65 4.48
C GLU A 268 13.40 -27.16 5.95
N SER A 269 12.39 -26.49 6.51
CA SER A 269 12.42 -25.95 7.88
C SER A 269 12.42 -27.05 8.96
N ALA A 270 12.85 -26.71 10.17
CA ALA A 270 12.83 -27.64 11.31
C ALA A 270 11.41 -28.11 11.64
N GLU A 271 10.44 -27.20 11.57
CA GLU A 271 9.02 -27.50 11.78
C GLU A 271 8.50 -28.49 10.72
N TYR A 272 8.80 -28.24 9.44
CA TYR A 272 8.40 -29.13 8.36
C TYR A 272 8.95 -30.54 8.55
N LYS A 273 10.24 -30.65 8.88
CA LYS A 273 10.89 -31.94 9.17
C LYS A 273 10.24 -32.67 10.34
N ALA A 274 9.88 -31.95 11.40
CA ALA A 274 9.18 -32.51 12.56
C ALA A 274 7.77 -33.00 12.20
N GLN A 275 6.98 -32.20 11.49
CA GLN A 275 5.63 -32.59 11.07
C GLN A 275 5.63 -33.76 10.08
N LYS A 276 6.61 -33.79 9.16
CA LYS A 276 6.83 -34.90 8.23
C LYS A 276 7.21 -36.18 8.99
N ALA A 277 8.06 -36.09 10.01
CA ALA A 277 8.40 -37.22 10.88
C ALA A 277 7.19 -37.72 11.69
N ASN A 278 6.31 -36.81 12.11
CA ASN A 278 5.06 -37.11 12.81
C ASN A 278 3.95 -37.68 11.89
N LYS A 279 4.20 -37.77 10.57
CA LYS A 279 3.21 -38.19 9.57
C LYS A 279 1.94 -37.33 9.60
N SER A 280 2.12 -36.04 9.84
CA SER A 280 1.04 -35.06 9.80
C SER A 280 0.37 -35.03 8.41
N ALA A 281 -0.86 -34.51 8.36
CA ALA A 281 -1.62 -34.43 7.12
C ALA A 281 -0.90 -33.59 6.05
N GLN A 282 -1.05 -33.95 4.77
CA GLN A 282 -0.42 -33.24 3.65
C GLN A 282 -0.79 -31.74 3.64
N VAL A 283 -2.04 -31.40 4.00
CA VAL A 283 -2.49 -30.00 4.09
C VAL A 283 -1.65 -29.18 5.07
N LEU A 284 -1.22 -29.76 6.20
CA LEU A 284 -0.34 -29.06 7.14
C LEU A 284 1.08 -28.86 6.56
N LEU A 285 1.60 -29.88 5.87
CA LEU A 285 2.90 -29.80 5.21
C LEU A 285 2.90 -28.75 4.10
N ASP A 286 1.84 -28.70 3.28
CA ASP A 286 1.65 -27.72 2.22
C ASP A 286 1.52 -26.31 2.80
N SER A 287 0.82 -26.14 3.93
CA SER A 287 0.72 -24.86 4.64
C SER A 287 2.08 -24.35 5.13
N ILE A 288 2.92 -25.23 5.68
CA ILE A 288 4.28 -24.86 6.12
C ILE A 288 5.15 -24.51 4.90
N ALA A 289 5.04 -25.26 3.80
CA ALA A 289 5.76 -24.96 2.56
C ALA A 289 5.34 -23.61 1.96
N SER A 290 4.04 -23.30 1.95
CA SER A 290 3.50 -22.00 1.52
C SER A 290 3.99 -20.85 2.40
N THR A 291 4.06 -21.06 3.72
CA THR A 291 4.64 -20.09 4.67
C THR A 291 6.10 -19.81 4.32
N ASN A 292 6.88 -20.84 3.99
CA ASN A 292 8.26 -20.68 3.54
C ASN A 292 8.36 -19.87 2.24
N THR A 293 7.47 -20.10 1.27
CA THR A 293 7.42 -19.29 0.04
C THR A 293 7.10 -17.82 0.34
N SER A 294 6.19 -17.53 1.27
CA SER A 294 5.89 -16.16 1.72
C SER A 294 7.10 -15.46 2.37
N ILE A 295 7.89 -16.18 3.16
CA ILE A 295 9.15 -15.64 3.74
C ILE A 295 10.13 -15.26 2.62
N ILE A 296 10.30 -16.13 1.61
CA ILE A 296 11.17 -15.85 0.45
C ILE A 296 10.63 -14.65 -0.36
N ASN A 297 9.31 -14.60 -0.61
CA ASN A 297 8.65 -13.47 -1.26
C ASN A 297 8.88 -12.16 -0.51
N THR A 298 8.84 -12.18 0.83
CA THR A 298 9.08 -10.99 1.64
C THR A 298 10.48 -10.40 1.37
N ALA A 299 11.51 -11.25 1.35
CA ALA A 299 12.88 -10.83 1.02
C ALA A 299 13.02 -10.38 -0.46
N ARG A 300 12.33 -11.06 -1.38
CA ARG A 300 12.28 -10.69 -2.81
C ARG A 300 11.66 -9.30 -2.99
N ASN A 301 10.47 -9.07 -2.43
CA ASN A 301 9.71 -7.84 -2.58
C ASN A 301 10.47 -6.64 -2.01
N GLU A 302 11.17 -6.82 -0.88
CA GLU A 302 12.06 -5.78 -0.33
C GLU A 302 13.22 -5.46 -1.29
N LEU A 303 13.86 -6.48 -1.86
CA LEU A 303 14.90 -6.29 -2.86
C LEU A 303 14.38 -5.54 -4.11
N GLU A 304 13.20 -5.90 -4.60
CA GLU A 304 12.55 -5.25 -5.75
C GLU A 304 12.19 -3.79 -5.47
N PHE A 305 11.75 -3.50 -4.25
CA PHE A 305 11.53 -2.14 -3.78
C PHE A 305 12.85 -1.33 -3.85
N MET A 306 13.94 -1.85 -3.29
CA MET A 306 15.24 -1.17 -3.30
C MET A 306 15.80 -0.99 -4.73
N ILE A 307 15.58 -1.97 -5.62
CA ILE A 307 15.93 -1.85 -7.04
C ILE A 307 15.12 -0.75 -7.73
N SER A 308 13.82 -0.65 -7.43
CA SER A 308 12.98 0.43 -7.95
C SER A 308 13.46 1.79 -7.45
N ALA A 309 13.76 1.91 -6.16
CA ALA A 309 14.31 3.13 -5.54
C ALA A 309 15.66 3.54 -6.15
N TYR A 310 16.51 2.57 -6.52
CA TYR A 310 17.73 2.84 -7.28
C TYR A 310 17.41 3.40 -8.67
N CYS A 311 16.47 2.80 -9.39
CA CYS A 311 16.14 3.21 -10.76
C CYS A 311 15.59 4.64 -10.84
N THR A 312 14.75 5.06 -9.89
CA THR A 312 14.22 6.43 -9.83
C THR A 312 15.32 7.47 -9.59
N ARG A 313 16.41 7.07 -8.90
CA ARG A 313 17.55 7.94 -8.60
C ARG A 313 18.66 7.89 -9.66
N ALA A 314 18.92 6.78 -10.33
CA ALA A 314 20.03 6.65 -11.27
C ALA A 314 19.79 7.33 -12.64
N GLY A 315 18.53 7.63 -12.97
CA GLY A 315 18.12 8.09 -14.30
C GLY A 315 18.08 6.94 -15.32
N ALA A 316 17.27 7.10 -16.37
CA ALA A 316 16.83 5.96 -17.20
C ALA A 316 17.99 5.14 -17.83
N ALA A 317 19.04 5.79 -18.34
CA ALA A 317 20.16 5.10 -18.98
C ALA A 317 21.03 4.28 -18.00
N ALA A 318 21.37 4.86 -16.84
CA ALA A 318 22.15 4.16 -15.82
C ALA A 318 21.31 3.07 -15.16
N ALA A 319 20.04 3.35 -14.88
CA ALA A 319 19.08 2.36 -14.39
C ALA A 319 18.94 1.17 -15.35
N LYS A 320 18.81 1.41 -16.67
CA LYS A 320 18.73 0.33 -17.67
C LYS A 320 19.96 -0.59 -17.60
N THR A 321 21.16 0.01 -17.56
CA THR A 321 22.43 -0.73 -17.45
C THR A 321 22.49 -1.56 -16.17
N TYR A 322 22.01 -1.00 -15.06
CA TYR A 322 21.94 -1.70 -13.78
C TYR A 322 20.96 -2.87 -13.83
N ILE A 323 19.75 -2.69 -14.38
CA ILE A 323 18.77 -3.78 -14.54
C ILE A 323 19.31 -4.89 -15.45
N ASP A 324 20.01 -4.56 -16.54
CA ASP A 324 20.68 -5.55 -17.39
C ASP A 324 21.70 -6.40 -16.60
N GLN A 325 22.40 -5.81 -15.62
CA GLN A 325 23.30 -6.54 -14.72
C GLN A 325 22.52 -7.41 -13.71
N ARG A 326 21.40 -6.89 -13.17
CA ARG A 326 20.54 -7.63 -12.24
C ARG A 326 19.87 -8.84 -12.89
N ILE A 327 19.43 -8.74 -14.14
CA ILE A 327 18.89 -9.87 -14.92
C ILE A 327 19.94 -10.98 -15.03
N LYS A 328 21.19 -10.63 -15.38
CA LYS A 328 22.30 -11.60 -15.44
C LYS A 328 22.60 -12.23 -14.08
N LEU A 329 22.55 -11.44 -13.00
CA LEU A 329 22.73 -11.97 -11.65
C LEU A 329 21.58 -12.93 -11.27
N CYS A 330 20.34 -12.58 -11.58
CA CYS A 330 19.14 -13.37 -11.29
C CYS A 330 19.18 -14.77 -11.92
N GLN A 331 19.84 -14.95 -13.07
CA GLN A 331 20.06 -16.27 -13.66
C GLN A 331 20.76 -17.24 -12.70
N SER A 332 21.68 -16.75 -11.86
CA SER A 332 22.35 -17.59 -10.85
C SER A 332 21.42 -18.02 -9.70
N PHE A 333 20.33 -17.31 -9.46
CA PHE A 333 19.43 -17.59 -8.35
C PHE A 333 18.64 -18.89 -8.54
N TYR A 334 18.43 -19.33 -9.79
CA TYR A 334 17.81 -20.63 -10.11
C TYR A 334 18.60 -21.84 -9.60
N LEU A 335 19.87 -21.67 -9.22
CA LEU A 335 20.71 -22.74 -8.67
C LEU A 335 20.73 -22.77 -7.14
N MET A 336 20.17 -21.75 -6.49
CA MET A 336 20.19 -21.62 -5.03
C MET A 336 19.18 -22.53 -4.33
N PRO A 337 17.93 -22.71 -4.81
CA PRO A 337 16.95 -23.58 -4.18
C PRO A 337 17.42 -25.04 -4.06
N PRO A 338 17.47 -25.61 -2.84
CA PRO A 338 17.74 -27.03 -2.64
C PRO A 338 16.71 -27.91 -3.33
N SER A 339 17.09 -29.13 -3.72
CA SER A 339 16.17 -30.13 -4.29
C SER A 339 15.36 -30.83 -3.19
N ASP A 340 14.48 -30.10 -2.53
CA ASP A 340 13.62 -30.58 -1.46
C ASP A 340 12.14 -30.18 -1.66
N ALA A 341 11.30 -30.36 -0.64
CA ALA A 341 9.87 -30.06 -0.72
C ALA A 341 9.56 -28.57 -0.96
N PHE A 342 10.51 -27.66 -0.72
CA PHE A 342 10.32 -26.22 -0.90
C PHE A 342 10.85 -25.72 -2.25
N HIS A 343 11.46 -26.60 -3.06
CA HIS A 343 12.11 -26.24 -4.33
C HIS A 343 11.18 -25.49 -5.29
N GLU A 344 9.97 -26.02 -5.53
CA GLU A 344 9.03 -25.45 -6.49
C GLU A 344 8.60 -24.03 -6.10
N GLY A 345 8.24 -23.84 -4.82
CA GLY A 345 7.87 -22.53 -4.28
C GLY A 345 9.03 -21.53 -4.38
N ALA A 346 10.25 -21.94 -4.03
CA ALA A 346 11.43 -21.08 -4.13
C ALA A 346 11.75 -20.69 -5.58
N VAL A 347 11.70 -21.64 -6.54
CA VAL A 347 11.91 -21.36 -7.97
C VAL A 347 10.85 -20.40 -8.51
N SER A 348 9.58 -20.56 -8.11
CA SER A 348 8.50 -19.63 -8.49
C SER A 348 8.78 -18.19 -8.04
N THR A 349 9.41 -18.00 -6.87
CA THR A 349 9.82 -16.65 -6.43
C THR A 349 10.91 -16.05 -7.34
N VAL A 350 11.83 -16.87 -7.86
CA VAL A 350 12.88 -16.44 -8.81
C VAL A 350 12.28 -16.09 -10.16
N ASP A 351 11.31 -16.87 -10.65
CA ASP A 351 10.56 -16.56 -11.88
C ASP A 351 9.89 -15.18 -11.77
N SER A 352 9.18 -14.94 -10.67
CA SER A 352 8.54 -13.64 -10.42
C SER A 352 9.56 -12.48 -10.33
N HIS A 353 10.74 -12.73 -9.74
CA HIS A 353 11.80 -11.70 -9.70
C HIS A 353 12.34 -11.38 -11.09
N MET A 354 12.46 -12.39 -11.95
CA MET A 354 12.85 -12.20 -13.34
C MET A 354 11.80 -11.36 -14.08
N ASP A 355 10.51 -11.64 -13.87
CA ASP A 355 9.40 -10.87 -14.47
C ASP A 355 9.46 -9.40 -14.06
N PHE A 356 9.62 -9.13 -12.77
CA PHE A 356 9.81 -7.76 -12.27
C PHE A 356 10.99 -7.05 -12.98
N LEU A 357 12.13 -7.72 -13.10
CA LEU A 357 13.33 -7.12 -13.72
C LEU A 357 13.13 -6.86 -15.22
N THR A 358 12.49 -7.76 -15.95
CA THR A 358 12.26 -7.61 -17.40
C THR A 358 11.18 -6.56 -17.68
N GLU A 359 10.13 -6.48 -16.86
CA GLU A 359 9.15 -5.41 -16.91
C GLU A 359 9.80 -4.06 -16.61
N LYS A 360 10.62 -3.97 -15.55
CA LYS A 360 11.36 -2.73 -15.24
C LYS A 360 12.28 -2.32 -16.38
N LEU A 361 12.94 -3.27 -17.04
CA LEU A 361 13.76 -3.01 -18.22
C LEU A 361 12.92 -2.47 -19.38
N ARG A 362 11.71 -3.01 -19.60
CA ARG A 362 10.77 -2.54 -20.61
C ARG A 362 10.35 -1.10 -20.36
N CYS A 363 9.94 -0.77 -19.13
CA CYS A 363 9.60 0.59 -18.73
C CYS A 363 10.75 1.57 -19.00
N LEU A 364 11.99 1.20 -18.61
CA LEU A 364 13.18 2.03 -18.83
C LEU A 364 13.53 2.16 -20.32
N THR A 365 13.26 1.13 -21.12
CA THR A 365 13.47 1.16 -22.57
C THR A 365 12.48 2.10 -23.24
N LEU A 366 11.20 2.05 -22.86
CA LEU A 366 10.17 2.99 -23.32
C LEU A 366 10.53 4.44 -22.96
N ALA A 367 11.00 4.67 -21.73
CA ALA A 367 11.46 5.99 -21.29
C ALA A 367 12.66 6.54 -22.09
N LEU A 368 13.42 5.66 -22.76
CA LEU A 368 14.53 6.01 -23.65
C LEU A 368 14.14 6.04 -25.14
N GLY A 369 12.84 6.08 -25.44
CA GLY A 369 12.30 6.15 -26.81
C GLY A 369 11.97 4.81 -27.44
N GLY A 370 11.92 3.73 -26.65
CA GLY A 370 11.46 2.42 -27.08
C GLY A 370 12.39 1.67 -28.03
N ASN A 371 11.96 0.46 -28.41
CA ASN A 371 12.57 -0.32 -29.48
C ASN A 371 12.11 0.19 -30.87
N GLU A 372 12.55 -0.45 -31.94
CA GLU A 372 12.17 -0.04 -33.30
C GLU A 372 10.67 -0.14 -33.56
N LEU A 373 10.00 -1.16 -33.01
CA LEU A 373 8.56 -1.33 -33.13
C LEU A 373 7.82 -0.16 -32.45
N ASP A 374 8.22 0.23 -31.25
CA ASP A 374 7.65 1.37 -30.53
C ASP A 374 7.81 2.68 -31.31
N LYS A 375 8.99 2.89 -31.91
CA LYS A 375 9.28 4.08 -32.72
C LYS A 375 8.40 4.15 -33.96
N LEU A 376 8.25 3.03 -34.66
CA LEU A 376 7.37 2.96 -35.84
C LEU A 376 5.90 3.18 -35.45
N ILE A 377 5.46 2.67 -34.30
CA ILE A 377 4.12 2.93 -33.77
C ILE A 377 3.92 4.41 -33.43
N ALA A 378 4.90 5.05 -32.79
CA ALA A 378 4.87 6.49 -32.49
C ALA A 378 4.88 7.34 -33.77
N GLU A 379 5.77 7.02 -34.72
CA GLU A 379 5.87 7.69 -36.03
C GLU A 379 4.56 7.57 -36.81
N LYS A 380 3.93 6.38 -36.80
CA LYS A 380 2.59 6.16 -37.35
C LYS A 380 1.56 7.08 -36.68
N GLY A 381 1.57 7.20 -35.36
CA GLY A 381 0.67 8.10 -34.62
C GLY A 381 0.85 9.57 -35.00
N ASP A 382 2.10 10.02 -35.15
CA ASP A 382 2.43 11.39 -35.59
C ASP A 382 1.96 11.64 -37.03
N LEU A 383 2.20 10.69 -37.95
CA LEU A 383 1.73 10.77 -39.33
C LEU A 383 0.20 10.75 -39.41
N GLN A 384 -0.49 9.98 -38.55
CA GLN A 384 -1.95 10.01 -38.46
C GLN A 384 -2.47 11.38 -38.01
N THR A 385 -1.76 12.06 -37.10
CA THR A 385 -2.10 13.42 -36.68
C THR A 385 -1.85 14.43 -37.81
N GLN A 386 -0.73 14.29 -38.54
CA GLN A 386 -0.43 15.12 -39.70
C GLN A 386 -1.44 14.92 -40.83
N LEU A 387 -1.90 13.68 -41.05
CA LEU A 387 -2.94 13.34 -42.02
C LEU A 387 -4.24 14.08 -41.70
N ARG A 388 -4.69 14.05 -40.44
CA ARG A 388 -5.88 14.80 -39.99
C ARG A 388 -5.70 16.31 -40.26
N SER A 389 -4.53 16.87 -39.93
CA SER A 389 -4.26 18.29 -40.19
C SER A 389 -4.24 18.66 -41.67
N ALA A 390 -3.72 17.78 -42.54
CA ALA A 390 -3.71 17.99 -43.98
C ALA A 390 -5.14 17.96 -44.56
N LEU A 391 -5.96 17.02 -44.08
CA LEU A 391 -7.38 16.92 -44.44
C LEU A 391 -8.16 18.17 -43.99
N ASP A 392 -7.93 18.68 -42.77
CA ASP A 392 -8.54 19.91 -42.27
C ASP A 392 -8.17 21.14 -43.12
N LYS A 393 -6.95 21.16 -43.68
CA LYS A 393 -6.46 22.21 -44.59
C LYS A 393 -6.85 21.97 -46.05
N ASN A 394 -7.59 20.90 -46.34
CA ASN A 394 -8.00 20.48 -47.68
C ASN A 394 -6.80 20.22 -48.64
N ASP A 395 -5.66 19.82 -48.08
CA ASP A 395 -4.45 19.44 -48.83
C ASP A 395 -4.51 17.95 -49.20
N LEU A 396 -5.23 17.65 -50.27
CA LEU A 396 -5.44 16.27 -50.74
C LEU A 396 -4.18 15.60 -51.29
N ALA A 397 -3.23 16.38 -51.82
CA ALA A 397 -1.97 15.85 -52.32
C ALA A 397 -1.05 15.47 -51.15
N GLY A 398 -0.92 16.36 -50.15
CA GLY A 398 -0.18 16.07 -48.92
C GLY A 398 -0.78 14.90 -48.14
N ALA A 399 -2.11 14.81 -48.06
CA ALA A 399 -2.79 13.67 -47.43
C ALA A 399 -2.47 12.33 -48.11
N ALA A 400 -2.48 12.27 -49.45
CA ALA A 400 -2.18 11.04 -50.19
C ALA A 400 -0.71 10.59 -50.03
N ASP A 401 0.23 11.54 -49.95
CA ASP A 401 1.64 11.25 -49.68
C ASP A 401 1.83 10.69 -48.25
N ILE A 402 1.20 11.31 -47.25
CA ILE A 402 1.22 10.83 -45.85
C ILE A 402 0.58 9.43 -45.71
N GLU A 403 -0.52 9.15 -46.42
CA GLU A 403 -1.15 7.83 -46.39
C GLU A 403 -0.24 6.72 -46.93
N LYS A 404 0.60 7.04 -47.91
CA LYS A 404 1.59 6.10 -48.44
C LYS A 404 2.70 5.83 -47.42
N GLU A 405 3.18 6.85 -46.72
CA GLU A 405 4.16 6.69 -45.64
C GLU A 405 3.60 5.83 -44.50
N ILE A 406 2.33 6.04 -44.11
CA ILE A 406 1.64 5.20 -43.12
C ILE A 406 1.58 3.73 -43.59
N ALA A 407 1.24 3.48 -44.85
CA ALA A 407 1.16 2.11 -45.39
C ALA A 407 2.53 1.40 -45.42
N ASP A 408 3.60 2.13 -45.72
CA ASP A 408 4.97 1.61 -45.68
C ASP A 408 5.40 1.29 -44.24
N ILE A 409 5.00 2.12 -43.26
CA ILE A 409 5.24 1.86 -41.83
C ILE A 409 4.41 0.66 -41.33
N ASP A 410 3.14 0.56 -41.69
CA ASP A 410 2.27 -0.56 -41.31
C ASP A 410 2.87 -1.91 -41.75
N LYS A 411 3.42 -1.95 -42.96
CA LYS A 411 4.11 -3.13 -43.45
C LYS A 411 5.33 -3.49 -42.58
N LYS A 412 6.14 -2.51 -42.19
CA LYS A 412 7.31 -2.73 -41.31
C LYS A 412 6.88 -3.20 -39.92
N ILE A 413 5.82 -2.61 -39.36
CA ILE A 413 5.23 -3.03 -38.08
C ILE A 413 4.84 -4.51 -38.15
N THR A 414 4.05 -4.90 -39.16
CA THR A 414 3.64 -6.30 -39.33
C THR A 414 4.82 -7.26 -39.54
N GLU A 415 5.86 -6.85 -40.27
CA GLU A 415 7.07 -7.66 -40.45
C GLU A 415 7.81 -7.89 -39.12
N LEU A 416 7.96 -6.84 -38.31
CA LEU A 416 8.61 -6.91 -36.99
C LEU A 416 7.78 -7.71 -35.97
N GLU A 417 6.46 -7.54 -35.94
CA GLU A 417 5.55 -8.29 -35.07
C GLU A 417 5.58 -9.80 -35.37
N ASN A 418 5.59 -10.17 -36.65
CA ASN A 418 5.69 -11.57 -37.07
C ASN A 418 7.05 -12.18 -36.69
N ALA A 419 8.14 -11.41 -36.84
CA ALA A 419 9.48 -11.85 -36.44
C ALA A 419 9.57 -12.06 -34.92
N ALA A 420 9.07 -11.09 -34.13
CA ALA A 420 9.05 -11.17 -32.68
C ALA A 420 8.18 -12.34 -32.18
N SER A 421 7.01 -12.56 -32.80
CA SER A 421 6.14 -13.69 -32.47
C SER A 421 6.80 -15.03 -32.76
N ALA A 422 7.52 -15.16 -33.88
CA ALA A 422 8.23 -16.38 -34.24
C ALA A 422 9.37 -16.71 -33.23
N GLU A 423 10.14 -15.70 -32.83
CA GLU A 423 11.18 -15.83 -31.80
C GLU A 423 10.59 -16.26 -30.45
N LEU A 424 9.46 -15.66 -30.05
CA LEU A 424 8.74 -16.02 -28.82
C LEU A 424 8.30 -17.49 -28.83
N PHE A 425 7.74 -17.99 -29.93
CA PHE A 425 7.36 -19.41 -30.05
C PHE A 425 8.57 -20.35 -29.97
N GLU A 426 9.71 -19.98 -30.56
CA GLU A 426 10.95 -20.76 -30.48
C GLU A 426 11.47 -20.83 -29.03
N LEU A 427 11.45 -19.70 -28.32
CA LEU A 427 11.84 -19.63 -26.90
C LEU A 427 10.90 -20.43 -25.99
N MET A 428 9.58 -20.36 -26.20
CA MET A 428 8.62 -21.19 -25.45
C MET A 428 8.88 -22.69 -25.66
N ALA A 429 9.17 -23.11 -26.89
CA ALA A 429 9.51 -24.50 -27.18
C ALA A 429 10.81 -24.93 -26.50
N LYS A 430 11.84 -24.07 -26.51
CA LYS A 430 13.12 -24.30 -25.83
C LYS A 430 12.97 -24.42 -24.31
N VAL A 431 12.17 -23.56 -23.68
CA VAL A 431 11.84 -23.61 -22.24
C VAL A 431 11.16 -24.94 -21.91
N SER A 432 10.11 -25.31 -22.65
CA SER A 432 9.38 -26.56 -22.42
C SER A 432 10.25 -27.81 -22.58
N ASP A 433 11.18 -27.81 -23.54
CA ASP A 433 12.13 -28.92 -23.74
C ASP A 433 13.13 -29.03 -22.58
N LEU A 434 13.68 -27.90 -22.13
CA LEU A 434 14.62 -27.86 -21.01
C LEU A 434 13.96 -28.31 -19.70
N GLU A 435 12.72 -27.90 -19.43
CA GLU A 435 11.94 -28.37 -18.26
C GLU A 435 11.78 -29.90 -18.25
N LYS A 436 11.51 -30.50 -19.41
CA LYS A 436 11.43 -31.96 -19.53
C LYS A 436 12.78 -32.64 -19.25
N GLN A 437 13.86 -32.11 -19.82
CA GLN A 437 15.22 -32.65 -19.59
C GLN A 437 15.62 -32.54 -18.11
N ILE A 438 15.22 -31.48 -17.42
CA ILE A 438 15.45 -31.30 -15.98
C ILE A 438 14.72 -32.35 -15.16
N ALA A 439 13.43 -32.58 -15.44
CA ALA A 439 12.64 -33.60 -14.76
C ALA A 439 13.23 -35.01 -14.96
N GLU A 440 13.80 -35.30 -16.13
CA GLU A 440 14.53 -36.55 -16.39
C GLU A 440 15.84 -36.64 -15.62
N ALA A 441 16.62 -35.56 -15.56
CA ALA A 441 17.87 -35.50 -14.80
C ALA A 441 17.65 -35.66 -13.29
N GLN A 442 16.56 -35.11 -12.75
CA GLN A 442 16.13 -35.31 -11.36
C GLN A 442 15.78 -36.77 -11.08
N LYS A 443 14.96 -37.40 -11.94
CA LYS A 443 14.63 -38.83 -11.81
C LYS A 443 15.86 -39.74 -11.89
N ALA A 444 16.88 -39.31 -12.63
CA ALA A 444 18.16 -40.01 -12.76
C ALA A 444 19.17 -39.68 -11.65
N GLU A 445 18.80 -38.83 -10.68
CA GLU A 445 19.67 -38.35 -9.59
C GLU A 445 21.02 -37.76 -10.10
N ASN A 446 21.02 -37.19 -11.32
CA ASN A 446 22.24 -36.66 -11.95
C ASN A 446 22.38 -35.16 -11.68
N THR A 447 22.90 -34.81 -10.51
CA THR A 447 23.06 -33.42 -10.04
C THR A 447 23.88 -32.55 -11.00
N SER A 448 24.92 -33.09 -11.66
CA SER A 448 25.73 -32.31 -12.59
C SER A 448 24.98 -31.95 -13.87
N LEU A 449 24.18 -32.88 -14.40
CA LEU A 449 23.34 -32.63 -15.56
C LEU A 449 22.18 -31.69 -15.20
N PHE A 450 21.55 -31.91 -14.04
CA PHE A 450 20.50 -31.04 -13.50
C PHE A 450 20.98 -29.59 -13.43
N ASN A 451 22.10 -29.30 -12.76
CA ASN A 451 22.61 -27.93 -12.62
C ASN A 451 22.87 -27.26 -13.99
N LYS A 452 23.47 -27.99 -14.94
CA LYS A 452 23.72 -27.46 -16.30
C LYS A 452 22.45 -27.18 -17.09
N LEU A 453 21.41 -28.00 -16.91
CA LEU A 453 20.13 -27.79 -17.58
C LEU A 453 19.35 -26.65 -16.92
N SER A 454 19.41 -26.53 -15.60
CA SER A 454 18.82 -25.42 -14.85
C SER A 454 19.44 -24.07 -15.23
N GLU A 455 20.78 -24.00 -15.42
CA GLU A 455 21.44 -22.80 -15.96
C GLU A 455 20.89 -22.40 -17.35
N LYS A 456 20.72 -23.39 -18.23
CA LYS A 456 20.17 -23.15 -19.57
C LYS A 456 18.71 -22.74 -19.54
N LEU A 457 17.91 -23.34 -18.66
CA LEU A 457 16.50 -23.00 -18.48
C LEU A 457 16.36 -21.57 -17.96
N ALA A 458 17.15 -21.20 -16.95
CA ALA A 458 17.19 -19.84 -16.41
C ALA A 458 17.51 -18.80 -17.49
N ALA A 459 18.52 -19.06 -18.32
CA ALA A 459 18.86 -18.18 -19.45
C ALA A 459 17.72 -18.10 -20.48
N ALA A 460 17.11 -19.24 -20.82
CA ALA A 460 16.00 -19.28 -21.79
C ALA A 460 14.72 -18.60 -21.27
N LYS A 461 14.40 -18.71 -19.98
CA LYS A 461 13.28 -18.01 -19.34
C LYS A 461 13.49 -16.49 -19.33
N ALA A 462 14.71 -16.04 -19.02
CA ALA A 462 15.06 -14.62 -19.10
C ALA A 462 14.90 -14.07 -20.53
N GLU A 463 15.36 -14.81 -21.54
CA GLU A 463 15.17 -14.47 -22.97
C GLU A 463 13.67 -14.40 -23.33
N LEU A 464 12.87 -15.36 -22.88
CA LEU A 464 11.43 -15.42 -23.14
C LEU A 464 10.69 -14.21 -22.57
N ASN A 465 10.94 -13.84 -21.31
CA ASN A 465 10.22 -12.75 -20.65
C ASN A 465 10.58 -11.39 -21.28
N LEU A 466 11.83 -11.23 -21.74
CA LEU A 466 12.24 -10.04 -22.51
C LEU A 466 11.55 -9.94 -23.88
N ALA A 467 11.40 -11.08 -24.57
CA ALA A 467 10.68 -11.12 -25.84
C ALA A 467 9.19 -10.78 -25.66
N GLN A 468 8.57 -11.30 -24.59
CA GLN A 468 7.17 -11.03 -24.24
C GLN A 468 6.92 -9.55 -23.92
N SER A 469 7.75 -8.94 -23.07
CA SER A 469 7.56 -7.53 -22.68
C SER A 469 7.75 -6.53 -23.82
N SER A 470 8.38 -6.95 -24.92
CA SER A 470 8.68 -6.09 -26.07
C SER A 470 7.51 -5.90 -27.05
N LEU A 471 6.38 -6.59 -26.86
CA LEU A 471 5.13 -6.45 -27.64
C LEU A 471 4.22 -5.39 -26.96
N SER A 472 3.59 -4.45 -27.70
CA SER A 472 2.93 -3.24 -27.12
C SER A 472 1.39 -3.28 -27.03
N ASP A 473 0.80 -2.61 -26.03
CA ASP A 473 -0.64 -2.53 -25.69
C ASP A 473 -1.55 -1.57 -26.52
N GLY A 474 -1.04 -0.88 -27.56
CA GLY A 474 -1.77 0.19 -28.29
C GLY A 474 -2.84 -0.22 -29.31
N THR A 475 -3.45 -1.41 -29.20
CA THR A 475 -4.11 -2.10 -30.33
C THR A 475 -5.57 -1.69 -30.61
N LEU A 476 -6.37 -1.33 -29.60
CA LEU A 476 -7.82 -1.13 -29.78
C LEU A 476 -8.16 0.13 -30.58
N ALA A 477 -7.56 1.27 -30.24
CA ALA A 477 -7.80 2.53 -30.96
C ALA A 477 -7.33 2.47 -32.41
N GLN A 478 -6.26 1.70 -32.66
CA GLN A 478 -5.76 1.44 -34.01
C GLN A 478 -6.67 0.51 -34.81
N GLN A 479 -7.28 -0.49 -34.17
CA GLN A 479 -8.25 -1.38 -34.82
C GLN A 479 -9.50 -0.60 -35.28
N VAL A 480 -10.09 0.24 -34.41
CA VAL A 480 -11.29 1.04 -34.77
C VAL A 480 -10.99 2.00 -35.92
N ALA A 481 -9.84 2.67 -35.90
CA ALA A 481 -9.43 3.56 -36.98
C ALA A 481 -9.19 2.81 -38.30
N THR A 482 -8.64 1.59 -38.26
CA THR A 482 -8.37 0.76 -39.43
C THR A 482 -9.66 0.27 -40.07
N LEU A 483 -10.57 -0.30 -39.27
CA LEU A 483 -11.87 -0.79 -39.74
C LEU A 483 -12.70 0.35 -40.36
N LYS A 484 -12.68 1.54 -39.73
CA LYS A 484 -13.34 2.74 -40.25
C LYS A 484 -12.77 3.14 -41.62
N LYS A 485 -11.45 3.20 -41.73
CA LYS A 485 -10.74 3.60 -42.96
C LYS A 485 -11.02 2.61 -44.10
N ASP A 486 -10.95 1.32 -43.84
CA ASP A 486 -11.20 0.26 -44.83
C ASP A 486 -12.64 0.34 -45.36
N ALA A 487 -13.63 0.49 -44.47
CA ALA A 487 -15.03 0.65 -44.84
C ALA A 487 -15.27 1.89 -45.72
N LEU A 488 -14.75 3.06 -45.33
CA LEU A 488 -14.89 4.30 -46.11
C LEU A 488 -14.15 4.23 -47.45
N SER A 489 -12.99 3.57 -47.51
CA SER A 489 -12.24 3.34 -48.74
C SER A 489 -13.05 2.51 -49.75
N ILE A 490 -13.69 1.43 -49.29
CA ILE A 490 -14.58 0.63 -50.14
C ILE A 490 -15.77 1.47 -50.63
N LEU A 491 -16.33 2.32 -49.76
CA LEU A 491 -17.41 3.24 -50.10
C LEU A 491 -16.98 4.37 -51.04
N SER A 492 -15.70 4.69 -51.17
CA SER A 492 -15.25 5.70 -52.16
C SER A 492 -15.14 5.15 -53.61
N LYS A 493 -15.08 3.83 -53.80
CA LYS A 493 -14.83 3.20 -55.12
C LYS A 493 -16.10 3.08 -55.96
N THR A 494 -16.04 3.36 -57.27
CA THR A 494 -17.20 3.22 -58.18
C THR A 494 -16.88 2.35 -59.41
N PRO A 495 -17.45 1.13 -59.57
CA PRO A 495 -18.18 0.34 -58.58
C PRO A 495 -17.24 -0.57 -57.74
N PRO A 496 -17.57 -0.87 -56.46
CA PRO A 496 -16.85 -1.86 -55.67
C PRO A 496 -17.07 -3.29 -56.20
N SER A 497 -16.08 -4.16 -56.04
CA SER A 497 -16.20 -5.59 -56.35
C SER A 497 -16.99 -6.35 -55.26
N ASN A 498 -17.51 -7.54 -55.60
CA ASN A 498 -18.21 -8.39 -54.63
C ASN A 498 -17.34 -8.77 -53.41
N ALA A 499 -16.03 -8.93 -53.59
CA ALA A 499 -15.10 -9.21 -52.49
C ALA A 499 -14.95 -8.01 -51.55
N GLU A 500 -14.95 -6.79 -52.10
CA GLU A 500 -14.89 -5.55 -51.32
C GLU A 500 -16.22 -5.30 -50.60
N MET A 501 -17.36 -5.61 -51.22
CA MET A 501 -18.66 -5.55 -50.54
C MET A 501 -18.74 -6.52 -49.36
N SER A 502 -18.18 -7.73 -49.48
CA SER A 502 -18.07 -8.65 -48.34
C SER A 502 -17.16 -8.12 -47.24
N ARG A 503 -16.02 -7.48 -47.60
CA ARG A 503 -15.10 -6.87 -46.63
C ARG A 503 -15.77 -5.74 -45.86
N LEU A 504 -16.48 -4.84 -46.55
CA LEU A 504 -17.25 -3.74 -45.94
C LEU A 504 -18.24 -4.27 -44.89
N SER A 505 -18.97 -5.34 -45.22
CA SER A 505 -19.93 -5.94 -44.28
C SER A 505 -19.23 -6.56 -43.06
N THR A 506 -18.05 -7.17 -43.24
CA THR A 506 -17.22 -7.66 -42.12
C THR A 506 -16.73 -6.53 -41.23
N ASP A 507 -16.22 -5.44 -41.82
CA ASP A 507 -15.67 -4.30 -41.06
C ASP A 507 -16.77 -3.58 -40.27
N ILE A 508 -17.95 -3.42 -40.86
CA ILE A 508 -19.14 -2.89 -40.17
C ILE A 508 -19.57 -3.81 -39.03
N THR A 509 -19.55 -5.13 -39.24
CA THR A 509 -19.91 -6.09 -38.18
C THR A 509 -18.92 -6.01 -37.01
N ALA A 510 -17.61 -5.97 -37.29
CA ALA A 510 -16.58 -5.81 -36.26
C ALA A 510 -16.72 -4.48 -35.50
N LEU A 511 -16.99 -3.36 -36.19
CA LEU A 511 -17.25 -2.08 -35.53
C LEU A 511 -18.53 -2.13 -34.66
N CYS A 512 -19.61 -2.75 -35.13
CA CYS A 512 -20.81 -2.92 -34.32
C CYS A 512 -20.56 -3.79 -33.07
N GLU A 513 -19.68 -4.79 -33.15
CA GLU A 513 -19.26 -5.63 -32.02
C GLU A 513 -18.34 -4.88 -31.04
N LEU A 514 -17.55 -3.91 -31.52
CA LEU A 514 -16.68 -3.06 -30.69
C LEU A 514 -17.43 -1.89 -30.03
N LEU A 515 -18.61 -1.53 -30.52
CA LEU A 515 -19.41 -0.40 -30.02
C LEU A 515 -19.70 -0.43 -28.50
N PRO A 516 -19.97 -1.58 -27.86
CA PRO A 516 -20.15 -1.68 -26.42
C PRO A 516 -18.85 -1.55 -25.60
N LEU A 517 -17.67 -1.69 -26.23
CA LEU A 517 -16.37 -1.68 -25.56
C LEU A 517 -15.80 -0.25 -25.42
N ASP A 518 -16.03 0.61 -26.42
CA ASP A 518 -15.65 2.03 -26.38
C ASP A 518 -16.61 2.85 -27.27
N THR A 519 -17.72 3.27 -26.67
CA THR A 519 -18.80 3.95 -27.40
C THR A 519 -18.38 5.34 -27.91
N GLN A 520 -17.50 6.04 -27.21
CA GLN A 520 -17.02 7.37 -27.63
C GLN A 520 -16.15 7.28 -28.89
N LEU A 521 -15.36 6.21 -29.02
CA LEU A 521 -14.48 6.00 -30.15
C LEU A 521 -15.19 5.40 -31.37
N VAL A 522 -16.08 4.42 -31.16
CA VAL A 522 -16.65 3.59 -32.24
C VAL A 522 -17.91 4.20 -32.86
N PHE A 523 -18.73 4.92 -32.08
CA PHE A 523 -19.98 5.49 -32.57
C PHE A 523 -19.80 6.53 -33.70
N PRO A 524 -18.84 7.48 -33.61
CA PRO A 524 -18.57 8.41 -34.71
C PRO A 524 -18.11 7.68 -35.98
N ALA A 525 -17.34 6.60 -35.83
CA ALA A 525 -16.88 5.79 -36.96
C ALA A 525 -18.05 5.14 -37.71
N LEU A 526 -18.98 4.50 -36.99
CA LEU A 526 -20.17 3.88 -37.59
C LEU A 526 -21.11 4.90 -38.25
N THR A 527 -21.27 6.09 -37.65
CA THR A 527 -22.12 7.17 -38.19
C THR A 527 -21.57 7.70 -39.52
N GLU A 528 -20.25 7.89 -39.61
CA GLU A 528 -19.62 8.32 -40.85
C GLU A 528 -19.77 7.28 -41.97
N ILE A 529 -19.57 5.99 -41.66
CA ILE A 529 -19.76 4.90 -42.61
C ILE A 529 -21.22 4.84 -43.06
N TYR A 530 -22.17 4.98 -42.12
CA TYR A 530 -23.60 5.02 -42.42
C TYR A 530 -23.96 6.18 -43.37
N ASN A 531 -23.50 7.39 -43.09
CA ASN A 531 -23.74 8.55 -43.94
C ASN A 531 -23.11 8.39 -45.33
N ALA A 532 -21.92 7.79 -45.42
CA ALA A 532 -21.27 7.46 -46.68
C ALA A 532 -22.09 6.43 -47.48
N MET A 533 -22.62 5.38 -46.83
CA MET A 533 -23.50 4.38 -47.45
C MET A 533 -24.80 5.00 -47.98
N VAL A 534 -25.45 5.87 -47.19
CA VAL A 534 -26.68 6.57 -47.61
C VAL A 534 -26.42 7.45 -48.83
N THR A 535 -25.35 8.24 -48.79
CA THR A 535 -24.96 9.13 -49.88
C THR A 535 -24.68 8.34 -51.15
N LYS A 536 -23.95 7.23 -51.03
CA LYS A 536 -23.59 6.38 -52.16
C LYS A 536 -24.78 5.65 -52.75
N ALA A 537 -25.64 5.07 -51.92
CA ALA A 537 -26.88 4.42 -52.35
C ALA A 537 -27.75 5.37 -53.18
N ALA A 538 -27.84 6.64 -52.76
CA ALA A 538 -28.57 7.68 -53.48
C ALA A 538 -27.91 8.07 -54.81
N LEU A 539 -26.57 8.17 -54.84
CA LEU A 539 -25.81 8.52 -56.06
C LEU A 539 -25.85 7.40 -57.12
N GLU A 540 -25.75 6.15 -56.68
CA GLU A 540 -25.69 4.98 -57.57
C GLU A 540 -27.07 4.37 -57.86
N ASN A 541 -28.12 4.84 -57.17
CA ASN A 541 -29.48 4.29 -57.22
C ASN A 541 -29.49 2.76 -57.01
N THR A 542 -28.89 2.33 -55.89
CA THR A 542 -28.67 0.93 -55.55
C THR A 542 -29.10 0.59 -54.12
N ASP A 543 -29.65 -0.61 -53.95
CA ASP A 543 -30.07 -1.15 -52.64
C ASP A 543 -28.98 -2.02 -51.99
N ALA A 544 -27.78 -2.07 -52.57
CA ALA A 544 -26.69 -2.97 -52.16
C ALA A 544 -26.19 -2.76 -50.71
N TYR A 545 -26.50 -1.62 -50.09
CA TYR A 545 -26.06 -1.24 -48.75
C TYR A 545 -27.15 -1.36 -47.68
N GLU A 546 -28.39 -1.74 -48.04
CA GLU A 546 -29.53 -1.72 -47.09
C GLU A 546 -29.35 -2.67 -45.90
N ALA A 547 -28.77 -3.85 -46.12
CA ALA A 547 -28.54 -4.82 -45.06
C ALA A 547 -27.56 -4.29 -44.01
N ASP A 548 -26.46 -3.65 -44.43
CA ASP A 548 -25.45 -3.13 -43.50
C ASP A 548 -25.88 -1.82 -42.84
N LYS A 549 -26.68 -0.98 -43.53
CA LYS A 549 -27.34 0.18 -42.90
C LYS A 549 -28.27 -0.24 -41.76
N THR A 550 -29.09 -1.27 -41.99
CA THR A 550 -29.99 -1.82 -40.97
C THR A 550 -29.21 -2.34 -39.75
N LYS A 551 -28.07 -3.02 -39.97
CA LYS A 551 -27.20 -3.48 -38.87
C LYS A 551 -26.63 -2.33 -38.04
N ILE A 552 -26.20 -1.24 -38.67
CA ILE A 552 -25.70 -0.07 -37.95
C ILE A 552 -26.82 0.59 -37.16
N GLU A 553 -28.01 0.73 -37.76
CA GLU A 553 -29.19 1.27 -37.08
C GLU A 553 -29.57 0.45 -35.84
N GLU A 554 -29.61 -0.87 -35.95
CA GLU A 554 -29.87 -1.78 -34.82
C GLU A 554 -28.78 -1.69 -33.74
N ALA A 555 -27.50 -1.65 -34.11
CA ALA A 555 -26.39 -1.52 -33.16
C ALA A 555 -26.40 -0.16 -32.43
N ILE A 556 -26.72 0.93 -33.13
CA ILE A 556 -26.85 2.27 -32.56
C ILE A 556 -28.06 2.35 -31.63
N LEU A 557 -29.21 1.81 -32.03
CA LEU A 557 -30.43 1.79 -31.21
C LEU A 557 -30.21 1.02 -29.91
N ASN A 558 -29.44 -0.06 -29.93
CA ASN A 558 -29.12 -0.86 -28.75
C ASN A 558 -28.09 -0.20 -27.79
N ASN A 559 -27.44 0.91 -28.19
CA ASN A 559 -26.38 1.59 -27.40
C ASN A 559 -26.62 3.11 -27.24
N LYS A 560 -27.86 3.59 -27.46
CA LYS A 560 -28.22 5.02 -27.50
C LYS A 560 -28.02 5.76 -26.18
N ASP A 561 -28.28 5.11 -25.05
CA ASP A 561 -28.20 5.73 -23.71
C ASP A 561 -26.76 6.16 -23.34
N SER A 562 -25.76 5.41 -23.78
CA SER A 562 -24.33 5.71 -23.59
C SER A 562 -23.87 6.95 -24.37
N TYR A 563 -24.48 7.24 -25.52
CA TYR A 563 -24.18 8.42 -26.34
C TYR A 563 -24.88 9.68 -25.84
N ASP A 564 -26.16 9.58 -25.47
CA ASP A 564 -26.92 10.72 -24.93
C ASP A 564 -26.27 11.24 -23.63
N THR A 565 -25.56 10.37 -22.90
CA THR A 565 -24.72 10.72 -21.74
C THR A 565 -23.48 11.53 -22.10
N ALA A 566 -22.75 11.16 -23.17
CA ALA A 566 -21.54 11.85 -23.63
C ALA A 566 -21.78 13.21 -24.32
N MET A 567 -23.02 13.54 -24.67
CA MET A 567 -23.42 14.79 -25.35
C MET A 567 -24.19 15.77 -24.44
N ARG A 568 -24.29 15.50 -23.13
CA ARG A 568 -24.89 16.44 -22.16
C ARG A 568 -24.06 17.72 -22.07
N SER A 569 -24.72 18.87 -21.92
CA SER A 569 -24.03 20.14 -21.66
C SER A 569 -23.32 20.06 -20.31
N ASP A 570 -22.00 20.20 -20.32
CA ASP A 570 -21.14 20.16 -19.14
C ASP A 570 -21.58 21.22 -18.10
N LYS A 571 -21.65 20.83 -16.83
CA LYS A 571 -21.98 21.73 -15.72
C LYS A 571 -20.73 22.50 -15.30
N SER A 572 -20.89 23.77 -14.92
CA SER A 572 -19.76 24.54 -14.41
C SER A 572 -19.31 24.03 -13.03
N ALA A 573 -18.05 24.30 -12.64
CA ALA A 573 -17.54 23.94 -11.32
C ALA A 573 -18.38 24.53 -10.17
N ASP A 574 -18.91 25.75 -10.35
CA ASP A 574 -19.79 26.41 -9.37
C ASP A 574 -21.14 25.69 -9.24
N ASP A 575 -21.70 25.21 -10.36
CA ASP A 575 -22.95 24.45 -10.35
C ASP A 575 -22.77 23.08 -9.67
N LEU A 576 -21.68 22.38 -9.98
CA LEU A 576 -21.34 21.09 -9.37
C LEU A 576 -21.14 21.23 -7.86
N ARG A 577 -20.41 22.26 -7.42
CA ARG A 577 -20.20 22.53 -5.99
C ARG A 577 -21.51 22.85 -5.28
N LYS A 578 -22.36 23.67 -5.90
CA LYS A 578 -23.65 24.02 -5.31
C LYS A 578 -24.56 22.81 -5.13
N ILE A 579 -24.64 21.93 -6.13
CA ILE A 579 -25.43 20.69 -6.03
C ILE A 579 -24.91 19.81 -4.88
N ALA A 580 -23.59 19.71 -4.73
CA ALA A 580 -22.97 18.96 -3.64
C ALA A 580 -23.25 19.58 -2.26
N ASP A 581 -23.12 20.90 -2.12
CA ASP A 581 -23.38 21.60 -0.87
C ASP A 581 -24.87 21.43 -0.45
N ASP A 582 -25.81 21.52 -1.40
CA ASP A 582 -27.25 21.29 -1.16
C ASP A 582 -27.52 19.83 -0.74
N PHE A 583 -26.79 18.87 -1.33
CA PHE A 583 -26.89 17.44 -0.99
C PHE A 583 -26.34 17.11 0.41
N ILE A 584 -25.17 17.66 0.74
CA ILE A 584 -24.48 17.42 2.02
C ILE A 584 -25.23 18.08 3.18
N SER A 585 -25.78 19.28 2.96
CA SER A 585 -26.56 20.02 3.96
C SER A 585 -27.99 19.51 4.17
N GLY A 586 -28.48 18.64 3.29
CA GLY A 586 -29.84 18.09 3.33
C GLY A 586 -30.93 19.07 2.86
N GLU A 587 -30.57 20.12 2.12
CA GLU A 587 -31.51 21.12 1.59
C GLU A 587 -32.20 20.68 0.28
N THR A 588 -31.81 19.54 -0.31
CA THR A 588 -32.52 18.93 -1.45
C THR A 588 -33.88 18.36 -1.03
N GLY A 589 -34.89 19.24 -1.03
CA GLY A 589 -36.28 18.88 -0.79
C GLY A 589 -36.84 17.90 -1.83
N GLY A 590 -37.37 16.77 -1.35
CA GLY A 590 -38.59 16.17 -1.89
C GLY A 590 -38.50 15.29 -3.14
N GLY A 591 -37.33 14.82 -3.55
CA GLY A 591 -37.22 13.69 -4.48
C GLY A 591 -37.29 12.37 -3.71
N GLU A 592 -38.09 11.40 -4.15
CA GLU A 592 -37.96 10.03 -3.63
C GLU A 592 -36.50 9.57 -3.85
N PRO A 593 -35.85 8.94 -2.85
CA PRO A 593 -34.50 8.40 -3.03
C PRO A 593 -34.53 7.45 -4.23
N LEU A 594 -33.67 7.72 -5.22
CA LEU A 594 -33.60 6.92 -6.46
C LEU A 594 -33.30 5.43 -6.16
N PHE A 595 -32.68 5.16 -5.00
CA PHE A 595 -32.48 3.84 -4.43
C PHE A 595 -33.11 3.78 -3.02
N GLY A 596 -34.34 3.24 -2.92
CA GLY A 596 -35.05 2.99 -1.67
C GLY A 596 -34.44 1.91 -0.76
N GLN A 597 -33.11 1.73 -0.78
CA GLN A 597 -32.41 0.63 -0.13
C GLN A 597 -31.50 1.06 1.04
N LEU A 598 -31.16 2.34 1.18
CA LEU A 598 -30.29 2.80 2.27
C LEU A 598 -30.92 2.63 3.67
N ASP A 599 -32.26 2.74 3.78
CA ASP A 599 -33.00 2.49 5.03
C ASP A 599 -32.97 1.00 5.46
N SER A 600 -32.53 0.09 4.59
CA SER A 600 -32.49 -1.36 4.84
C SER A 600 -31.09 -1.95 5.06
N LEU A 601 -30.04 -1.17 4.79
CA LEU A 601 -28.67 -1.55 5.17
C LEU A 601 -28.50 -1.26 6.66
N ALA A 602 -28.69 -2.31 7.48
CA ALA A 602 -28.38 -2.25 8.90
C ALA A 602 -26.88 -1.95 9.07
N LEU A 603 -26.56 -0.67 9.29
CA LEU A 603 -25.23 -0.24 9.69
C LEU A 603 -24.96 -0.78 11.10
N THR A 604 -23.85 -1.48 11.26
CA THR A 604 -23.44 -2.12 12.53
C THR A 604 -23.16 -1.14 13.67
N ASP A 605 -23.13 0.17 13.38
CA ASP A 605 -22.87 1.26 14.33
C ASP A 605 -24.12 2.15 14.60
N GLY A 606 -25.19 2.06 13.80
CA GLY A 606 -26.42 2.84 14.03
C GLY A 606 -26.36 4.32 13.61
N SER A 607 -25.31 4.73 12.88
CA SER A 607 -25.21 6.05 12.24
C SER A 607 -26.34 6.28 11.22
N ASN A 608 -26.91 7.49 11.17
CA ASN A 608 -27.89 7.88 10.17
C ASN A 608 -27.23 8.58 8.96
N ARG A 609 -27.99 8.78 7.87
CA ARG A 609 -27.49 9.38 6.63
C ARG A 609 -26.75 10.70 6.85
N GLN A 610 -27.30 11.61 7.66
CA GLN A 610 -26.69 12.93 7.88
C GLN A 610 -25.34 12.81 8.59
N ALA A 611 -25.24 11.95 9.61
CA ALA A 611 -23.97 11.72 10.31
C ALA A 611 -22.87 11.20 9.37
N LEU A 612 -23.23 10.42 8.35
CA LEU A 612 -22.30 9.95 7.33
C LEU A 612 -21.86 11.08 6.39
N LEU A 613 -22.77 11.97 5.98
CA LEU A 613 -22.45 13.13 5.16
C LEU A 613 -21.63 14.18 5.93
N ASP A 614 -21.92 14.37 7.21
CA ASP A 614 -21.12 15.23 8.09
C ASP A 614 -19.68 14.70 8.23
N LYS A 615 -19.51 13.37 8.19
CA LYS A 615 -18.20 12.72 8.32
C LYS A 615 -17.44 12.58 6.99
N TYR A 616 -18.13 12.25 5.90
CA TYR A 616 -17.54 11.85 4.61
C TYR A 616 -18.01 12.71 3.42
N GLY A 617 -18.71 13.82 3.65
CA GLY A 617 -19.34 14.60 2.57
C GLY A 617 -18.37 15.08 1.50
N GLU A 618 -17.15 15.48 1.87
CA GLU A 618 -16.12 15.87 0.92
C GLU A 618 -15.53 14.66 0.16
N ASP A 619 -15.38 13.50 0.82
CA ASP A 619 -14.96 12.26 0.13
C ASP A 619 -16.03 11.82 -0.90
N VAL A 620 -17.31 11.88 -0.50
CA VAL A 620 -18.47 11.64 -1.39
C VAL A 620 -18.45 12.60 -2.57
N PHE A 621 -18.15 13.87 -2.34
CA PHE A 621 -18.07 14.87 -3.40
C PHE A 621 -16.93 14.58 -4.38
N VAL A 622 -15.72 14.28 -3.90
CA VAL A 622 -14.58 13.93 -4.75
C VAL A 622 -14.88 12.68 -5.59
N LEU A 623 -15.47 11.65 -4.98
CA LEU A 623 -15.86 10.43 -5.68
C LEU A 623 -16.93 10.70 -6.76
N ALA A 624 -17.93 11.52 -6.45
CA ALA A 624 -18.97 11.88 -7.41
C ALA A 624 -18.42 12.71 -8.58
N LEU A 625 -17.48 13.62 -8.33
CA LEU A 625 -16.77 14.35 -9.39
C LEU A 625 -15.93 13.42 -10.25
N SER A 626 -15.25 12.42 -9.66
CA SER A 626 -14.51 11.41 -10.41
C SER A 626 -15.43 10.63 -11.34
N SER A 627 -16.55 10.12 -10.84
CA SER A 627 -17.53 9.40 -11.66
C SER A 627 -18.14 10.29 -12.75
N TYR A 628 -18.48 11.54 -12.43
CA TYR A 628 -18.97 12.49 -13.42
C TYR A 628 -17.92 12.81 -14.49
N TYR A 629 -16.65 12.98 -14.12
CA TYR A 629 -15.55 13.14 -15.08
C TYR A 629 -15.40 11.89 -15.96
N ASP A 630 -15.42 10.69 -15.40
CA ASP A 630 -15.31 9.44 -16.16
C ASP A 630 -16.47 9.28 -17.16
N GLU A 631 -17.66 9.77 -16.81
CA GLU A 631 -18.84 9.73 -17.69
C GLU A 631 -18.89 10.84 -18.76
N THR A 632 -18.35 12.03 -18.47
CA THR A 632 -18.54 13.23 -19.31
C THR A 632 -17.27 13.79 -19.95
N GLY A 633 -16.09 13.49 -19.39
CA GLY A 633 -14.82 14.12 -19.75
C GLY A 633 -14.70 15.60 -19.32
N SER A 634 -15.50 16.05 -18.35
CA SER A 634 -15.55 17.45 -17.90
C SER A 634 -14.23 17.96 -17.30
N ASP A 635 -13.58 18.91 -17.98
CA ASP A 635 -12.39 19.61 -17.44
C ASP A 635 -12.71 20.38 -16.15
N ALA A 636 -13.95 20.88 -16.01
CA ALA A 636 -14.39 21.58 -14.81
C ALA A 636 -14.44 20.64 -13.61
N ALA A 637 -14.98 19.43 -13.79
CA ALA A 637 -15.02 18.40 -12.77
C ALA A 637 -13.61 17.90 -12.42
N LEU A 638 -12.75 17.67 -13.42
CA LEU A 638 -11.36 17.25 -13.22
C LEU A 638 -10.58 18.25 -12.35
N ASN A 639 -10.61 19.53 -12.71
CA ASN A 639 -9.88 20.57 -11.98
C ASN A 639 -10.42 20.76 -10.56
N LEU A 640 -11.74 20.70 -10.38
CA LEU A 640 -12.37 20.82 -9.06
C LEU A 640 -12.04 19.62 -8.18
N MET A 641 -12.13 18.40 -8.71
CA MET A 641 -11.77 17.16 -8.02
C MET A 641 -10.33 17.21 -7.52
N VAL A 642 -9.37 17.56 -8.38
CA VAL A 642 -7.94 17.67 -8.00
C VAL A 642 -7.74 18.73 -6.89
N SER A 643 -8.40 19.88 -7.01
CA SER A 643 -8.30 20.96 -6.01
C SER A 643 -8.84 20.53 -4.64
N ILE A 644 -10.02 19.92 -4.59
CA ILE A 644 -10.65 19.49 -3.33
C ILE A 644 -9.87 18.32 -2.72
N ALA A 645 -9.46 17.33 -3.51
CA ALA A 645 -8.66 16.21 -3.01
C ALA A 645 -7.34 16.71 -2.38
N GLN A 646 -6.66 17.65 -3.03
CA GLN A 646 -5.44 18.25 -2.47
C GLN A 646 -5.72 19.05 -1.19
N GLN A 647 -6.82 19.81 -1.15
CA GLN A 647 -7.21 20.54 0.06
C GLN A 647 -7.47 19.58 1.23
N GLN A 648 -8.22 18.51 1.02
CA GLN A 648 -8.51 17.52 2.06
C GLN A 648 -7.24 16.79 2.51
N ARG A 649 -6.32 16.49 1.59
CA ARG A 649 -5.01 15.95 1.93
C ARG A 649 -4.23 16.90 2.84
N ASN A 650 -4.22 18.20 2.54
CA ASN A 650 -3.55 19.22 3.35
C ASN A 650 -4.22 19.42 4.72
N LEU A 651 -5.52 19.14 4.84
CA LEU A 651 -6.26 19.14 6.11
C LEU A 651 -6.02 17.86 6.93
N GLY A 652 -5.24 16.91 6.43
CA GLY A 652 -4.91 15.66 7.13
C GLY A 652 -5.99 14.59 7.02
N SER A 653 -6.82 14.61 5.97
CA SER A 653 -7.74 13.50 5.70
C SER A 653 -6.96 12.18 5.57
N LEU A 654 -7.44 11.17 6.28
CA LEU A 654 -6.91 9.80 6.19
C LEU A 654 -7.55 9.00 5.06
N SER A 655 -8.75 9.40 4.59
CA SER A 655 -9.45 8.76 3.48
C SER A 655 -8.91 9.18 2.11
N ILE A 656 -8.25 10.35 2.04
CA ILE A 656 -7.58 10.84 0.83
C ILE A 656 -6.06 10.75 1.03
N TYR A 657 -5.43 9.93 0.19
CA TYR A 657 -4.04 9.54 0.35
C TYR A 657 -3.29 9.55 -0.98
N SER A 658 -1.96 9.55 -0.92
CA SER A 658 -1.12 9.44 -2.10
C SER A 658 -1.14 8.01 -2.62
N ARG A 659 -1.44 7.83 -3.91
CA ARG A 659 -1.53 6.50 -4.51
C ARG A 659 -0.14 5.89 -4.70
N ILE A 660 -0.06 4.57 -4.60
CA ILE A 660 1.13 3.82 -5.02
C ILE A 660 1.01 3.55 -6.52
N ASN A 661 1.92 4.14 -7.30
CA ASN A 661 2.04 3.89 -8.74
C ASN A 661 2.79 2.56 -8.98
N SER A 662 2.15 1.43 -8.66
CA SER A 662 2.60 0.12 -9.13
C SER A 662 1.72 -0.30 -10.30
N GLY A 663 2.31 -0.82 -11.38
CA GLY A 663 1.55 -1.38 -12.51
C GLY A 663 0.74 -2.63 -12.14
N SER A 664 0.81 -3.08 -10.88
CA SER A 664 0.31 -4.36 -10.41
C SER A 664 -1.06 -4.29 -9.72
N GLY A 665 -1.61 -3.12 -9.42
CA GLY A 665 -2.93 -3.00 -8.79
C GLY A 665 -3.08 -1.75 -7.92
N ARG A 666 -4.27 -1.58 -7.31
CA ARG A 666 -4.57 -0.44 -6.43
C ARG A 666 -4.31 -0.81 -4.97
N PHE A 667 -3.72 0.11 -4.22
CA PHE A 667 -3.34 -0.07 -2.82
C PHE A 667 -4.09 0.91 -1.92
N ILE A 668 -4.38 0.48 -0.69
CA ILE A 668 -5.13 1.25 0.32
C ILE A 668 -4.33 1.26 1.64
N PRO A 669 -4.11 2.43 2.27
CA PRO A 669 -3.45 2.50 3.57
C PRO A 669 -4.32 1.91 4.66
N LEU A 670 -3.69 1.19 5.59
CA LEU A 670 -4.39 0.59 6.73
C LEU A 670 -5.09 1.64 7.61
N SER A 671 -4.54 2.86 7.69
CA SER A 671 -5.16 3.97 8.42
C SER A 671 -6.52 4.36 7.83
N ALA A 672 -6.65 4.40 6.50
CA ALA A 672 -7.94 4.64 5.84
C ALA A 672 -8.95 3.52 6.11
N ILE A 673 -8.49 2.26 6.07
CA ILE A 673 -9.33 1.10 6.42
C ILE A 673 -9.83 1.22 7.86
N GLY A 674 -8.95 1.60 8.80
CA GLY A 674 -9.33 1.86 10.19
C GLY A 674 -10.43 2.91 10.33
N VAL A 675 -10.36 4.00 9.55
CA VAL A 675 -11.40 5.06 9.54
C VAL A 675 -12.76 4.55 9.05
N HIS A 676 -12.78 3.78 7.95
CA HIS A 676 -14.03 3.29 7.35
C HIS A 676 -14.66 2.11 8.10
N THR A 677 -13.86 1.32 8.83
CA THR A 677 -14.32 0.14 9.59
C THR A 677 -14.54 0.43 11.09
N GLY A 678 -13.96 1.53 11.58
CA GLY A 678 -13.87 1.83 13.01
C GLY A 678 -12.95 0.87 13.77
N MET A 679 -12.03 0.19 13.09
CA MET A 679 -10.99 -0.63 13.72
C MET A 679 -9.85 0.28 14.20
N ARG A 680 -9.31 -0.02 15.39
CA ARG A 680 -8.13 0.68 15.92
C ARG A 680 -6.92 0.28 15.06
N TYR A 681 -6.32 1.27 14.43
CA TYR A 681 -5.05 1.15 13.71
C TYR A 681 -3.90 1.48 14.66
N VAL A 682 -2.91 0.59 14.74
CA VAL A 682 -1.66 0.83 15.48
C VAL A 682 -0.50 0.45 14.58
N GLU A 683 0.38 1.42 14.29
CA GLU A 683 1.61 1.19 13.56
C GLU A 683 2.79 1.07 14.53
N LYS A 684 3.55 -0.02 14.38
CA LYS A 684 4.83 -0.23 15.05
C LYS A 684 5.92 0.10 14.03
N SER A 685 6.26 1.38 13.89
CA SER A 685 7.16 1.87 12.83
C SER A 685 8.57 1.25 12.92
N ALA A 686 9.05 0.92 14.12
CA ALA A 686 10.30 0.16 14.32
C ALA A 686 10.21 -1.28 13.82
N ALA A 687 9.01 -1.87 13.84
CA ALA A 687 8.76 -3.24 13.45
C ALA A 687 8.34 -3.41 11.98
N SER A 688 8.21 -2.32 11.20
CA SER A 688 7.60 -2.32 9.86
C SER A 688 6.29 -3.12 9.83
N PHE A 689 5.51 -2.98 10.90
CA PHE A 689 4.34 -3.81 11.20
C PHE A 689 3.21 -2.93 11.70
N ALA A 690 1.98 -3.24 11.31
CA ALA A 690 0.81 -2.54 11.80
C ALA A 690 -0.34 -3.51 12.05
N THR A 691 -1.22 -3.10 12.95
CA THR A 691 -2.39 -3.89 13.34
C THR A 691 -3.68 -3.13 13.09
N LEU A 692 -4.73 -3.88 12.74
CA LEU A 692 -6.12 -3.44 12.77
C LEU A 692 -6.87 -4.32 13.75
N ALA A 693 -7.48 -3.72 14.78
CA ALA A 693 -8.18 -4.47 15.83
C ALA A 693 -9.54 -3.85 16.20
N LYS A 694 -10.54 -4.70 16.43
CA LYS A 694 -11.85 -4.32 17.00
C LYS A 694 -12.50 -5.52 17.67
N GLY A 695 -12.69 -5.46 18.99
CA GLY A 695 -13.19 -6.59 19.76
C GLY A 695 -12.29 -7.82 19.60
N SER A 696 -12.85 -8.96 19.20
CA SER A 696 -12.09 -10.20 18.94
C SER A 696 -11.39 -10.25 17.58
N SER A 697 -11.68 -9.31 16.67
CA SER A 697 -11.07 -9.25 15.35
C SER A 697 -9.72 -8.56 15.44
N TYR A 698 -8.67 -9.23 14.98
CA TYR A 698 -7.29 -8.75 14.97
C TYR A 698 -6.61 -9.15 13.67
N TYR A 699 -5.95 -8.20 13.02
CA TYR A 699 -5.19 -8.40 11.79
C TYR A 699 -3.82 -7.74 11.94
N GLY A 700 -2.75 -8.46 11.60
CA GLY A 700 -1.38 -7.97 11.62
C GLY A 700 -0.77 -8.01 10.22
N PHE A 701 -0.16 -6.90 9.80
CA PHE A 701 0.42 -6.72 8.47
C PHE A 701 1.87 -6.27 8.59
N ARG A 702 2.74 -6.83 7.75
CA ARG A 702 4.16 -6.46 7.68
C ARG A 702 4.50 -5.96 6.29
N VAL A 703 5.27 -4.87 6.20
CA VAL A 703 5.77 -4.34 4.92
C VAL A 703 6.54 -5.44 4.15
N TYR A 704 6.35 -5.49 2.84
CA TYR A 704 6.89 -6.46 1.89
C TYR A 704 6.34 -7.89 2.01
N SER A 705 5.54 -8.19 3.03
CA SER A 705 4.93 -9.50 3.21
C SER A 705 3.52 -9.57 2.63
N ASP A 706 3.21 -10.71 2.02
CA ASP A 706 1.87 -11.12 1.60
C ASP A 706 1.09 -11.85 2.72
N SER A 707 1.75 -12.19 3.83
CA SER A 707 1.10 -12.87 4.96
C SER A 707 0.35 -11.89 5.87
N VAL A 708 -0.75 -12.37 6.45
CA VAL A 708 -1.59 -11.63 7.40
C VAL A 708 -1.83 -12.50 8.64
N ILE A 709 -1.54 -11.96 9.82
CA ILE A 709 -1.80 -12.64 11.09
C ILE A 709 -3.24 -12.34 11.51
N LYS A 710 -4.08 -13.35 11.70
CA LYS A 710 -5.46 -13.23 12.20
C LYS A 710 -5.58 -13.74 13.63
N GLY A 711 -6.19 -12.96 14.51
CA GLY A 711 -6.43 -13.33 15.91
C GLY A 711 -5.23 -13.07 16.83
N LYS A 712 -5.52 -12.61 18.06
CA LYS A 712 -4.49 -12.24 19.06
C LYS A 712 -3.95 -13.45 19.85
N THR A 713 -4.82 -14.36 20.26
CA THR A 713 -4.50 -15.46 21.20
C THR A 713 -4.25 -16.81 20.53
N ALA A 714 -4.86 -17.04 19.38
CA ALA A 714 -4.63 -18.22 18.53
C ALA A 714 -4.39 -17.72 17.10
N PRO A 715 -3.17 -17.25 16.79
CA PRO A 715 -2.89 -16.63 15.51
C PRO A 715 -3.02 -17.65 14.38
N GLU A 716 -3.84 -17.31 13.38
CA GLU A 716 -3.93 -18.00 12.10
C GLU A 716 -3.24 -17.16 11.02
N THR A 717 -2.64 -17.81 10.03
CA THR A 717 -2.01 -17.12 8.89
C THR A 717 -2.96 -17.13 7.70
N ASP A 718 -3.23 -15.95 7.16
CA ASP A 718 -3.92 -15.73 5.89
C ASP A 718 -2.96 -15.08 4.88
N TYR A 719 -3.35 -15.01 3.61
CA TYR A 719 -2.49 -14.52 2.52
C TYR A 719 -3.19 -13.53 1.59
N MET A 720 -2.47 -12.48 1.23
CA MET A 720 -2.88 -11.47 0.25
C MET A 720 -2.37 -11.83 -1.15
N PRO A 721 -3.10 -11.45 -2.22
CA PRO A 721 -2.64 -11.62 -3.60
C PRO A 721 -1.34 -10.89 -3.93
N GLN A 722 -1.07 -9.79 -3.21
CA GLN A 722 0.15 -8.99 -3.34
C GLN A 722 0.61 -8.55 -1.96
N ALA A 723 1.92 -8.41 -1.81
CA ALA A 723 2.52 -7.99 -0.56
C ALA A 723 2.14 -6.57 -0.16
N ALA A 724 2.12 -6.32 1.15
CA ALA A 724 1.95 -4.97 1.67
C ALA A 724 3.11 -4.07 1.24
N ALA A 725 2.78 -2.84 0.85
CA ALA A 725 3.73 -1.82 0.48
C ALA A 725 3.81 -0.75 1.57
N TYR A 726 4.84 0.10 1.51
CA TYR A 726 4.96 1.24 2.40
C TYR A 726 5.05 2.54 1.60
N TYR A 727 4.22 3.51 1.96
CA TYR A 727 4.27 4.87 1.45
C TYR A 727 3.64 5.83 2.46
N GLY A 728 4.43 6.46 3.33
CA GLY A 728 3.92 7.23 4.47
C GLY A 728 3.08 6.40 5.47
N GLY A 729 3.17 5.07 5.40
CA GLY A 729 2.38 4.09 6.17
C GLY A 729 2.15 2.80 5.38
N ILE A 730 1.76 1.73 6.06
CA ILE A 730 1.51 0.42 5.45
C ILE A 730 0.24 0.44 4.58
N HIS A 731 0.38 -0.03 3.34
CA HIS A 731 -0.69 -0.19 2.37
C HIS A 731 -0.88 -1.67 1.99
N ILE A 732 -2.11 -2.07 1.75
CA ILE A 732 -2.47 -3.42 1.28
C ILE A 732 -3.24 -3.34 -0.04
N ILE A 733 -3.26 -4.46 -0.79
CA ILE A 733 -3.93 -4.53 -2.08
C ILE A 733 -5.46 -4.39 -1.92
N GLU A 734 -6.08 -3.59 -2.80
CA GLU A 734 -7.52 -3.28 -2.79
C GLU A 734 -8.39 -4.53 -2.76
N SER A 735 -8.04 -5.56 -3.55
CA SER A 735 -8.84 -6.79 -3.62
C SER A 735 -8.98 -7.47 -2.26
N TYR A 736 -7.88 -7.60 -1.50
CA TYR A 736 -7.91 -8.15 -0.14
C TYR A 736 -8.66 -7.23 0.82
N SER A 737 -8.47 -5.91 0.69
CA SER A 737 -9.16 -4.92 1.52
C SER A 737 -10.68 -4.99 1.33
N TYR A 738 -11.15 -5.09 0.09
CA TYR A 738 -12.58 -5.18 -0.22
C TYR A 738 -13.17 -6.50 0.29
N GLU A 739 -12.51 -7.63 0.02
CA GLU A 739 -12.99 -8.95 0.46
C GLU A 739 -13.03 -9.10 1.98
N THR A 740 -12.05 -8.53 2.70
CA THR A 740 -11.91 -8.70 4.15
C THR A 740 -12.64 -7.62 4.95
N PHE A 741 -12.63 -6.38 4.47
CA PHE A 741 -13.08 -5.21 5.23
C PHE A 741 -14.23 -4.44 4.56
N GLY A 742 -14.57 -4.74 3.30
CA GLY A 742 -15.60 -4.00 2.56
C GLY A 742 -15.18 -2.56 2.21
N VAL A 743 -13.87 -2.33 2.06
CA VAL A 743 -13.28 -1.03 1.72
C VAL A 743 -12.50 -1.15 0.40
N ASP A 744 -12.90 -0.39 -0.61
CA ASP A 744 -12.23 -0.28 -1.91
C ASP A 744 -11.64 1.14 -2.11
N CYS A 745 -11.07 1.42 -3.28
CA CYS A 745 -10.53 2.76 -3.57
C CYS A 745 -10.66 3.21 -5.03
N VAL A 746 -10.63 4.53 -5.22
CA VAL A 746 -10.56 5.16 -6.54
C VAL A 746 -9.26 5.94 -6.66
N TYR A 747 -8.44 5.62 -7.66
CA TYR A 747 -7.27 6.41 -8.03
C TYR A 747 -7.74 7.59 -8.88
N LEU A 748 -7.46 8.81 -8.44
CA LEU A 748 -8.01 10.01 -9.07
C LEU A 748 -7.26 10.36 -10.36
N SER A 749 -8.02 10.76 -11.39
CA SER A 749 -7.47 11.25 -12.65
C SER A 749 -6.77 12.60 -12.45
N GLY A 750 -5.69 12.85 -13.19
CA GLY A 750 -4.99 14.15 -13.19
C GLY A 750 -4.13 14.47 -11.96
N CYS A 751 -4.01 13.57 -10.98
CA CYS A 751 -3.12 13.74 -9.82
C CYS A 751 -2.61 12.38 -9.27
N ASP A 752 -1.75 12.43 -8.24
CA ASP A 752 -1.20 11.24 -7.57
C ASP A 752 -1.95 10.88 -6.27
N LEU A 753 -3.22 11.24 -6.18
CA LEU A 753 -4.07 10.96 -5.02
C LEU A 753 -5.08 9.83 -5.30
N ALA A 754 -5.56 9.21 -4.24
CA ALA A 754 -6.61 8.22 -4.23
C ALA A 754 -7.57 8.47 -3.05
N VAL A 755 -8.78 7.93 -3.16
CA VAL A 755 -9.82 8.03 -2.13
C VAL A 755 -10.27 6.63 -1.74
N ALA A 756 -10.18 6.30 -0.45
CA ALA A 756 -10.75 5.08 0.10
C ALA A 756 -12.25 5.26 0.34
N ARG A 757 -13.03 4.20 0.16
CA ARG A 757 -14.47 4.25 0.42
C ARG A 757 -15.02 2.91 0.88
N SER A 758 -16.02 2.98 1.75
CA SER A 758 -16.87 1.83 2.08
C SER A 758 -18.07 1.78 1.14
N GLU A 759 -18.80 0.67 1.15
CA GLU A 759 -20.03 0.50 0.35
C GLU A 759 -21.06 1.61 0.59
N THR A 760 -21.16 2.11 1.82
CA THR A 760 -22.07 3.20 2.17
C THR A 760 -21.63 4.54 1.57
N VAL A 761 -20.34 4.85 1.61
CA VAL A 761 -19.79 6.08 1.00
C VAL A 761 -19.94 6.04 -0.51
N LYS A 762 -19.69 4.87 -1.12
CA LYS A 762 -19.91 4.63 -2.55
C LYS A 762 -21.36 4.88 -2.97
N ALA A 763 -22.34 4.35 -2.25
CA ALA A 763 -23.76 4.56 -2.55
C ALA A 763 -24.17 6.05 -2.49
N LEU A 764 -23.64 6.80 -1.51
CA LEU A 764 -23.88 8.25 -1.42
C LEU A 764 -23.24 9.01 -2.59
N ALA A 765 -22.05 8.60 -3.02
CA ALA A 765 -21.37 9.19 -4.17
C ALA A 765 -22.16 8.94 -5.47
N GLU A 766 -22.66 7.71 -5.67
CA GLU A 766 -23.50 7.37 -6.83
C GLU A 766 -24.79 8.20 -6.88
N GLU A 767 -25.42 8.46 -5.73
CA GLU A 767 -26.60 9.33 -5.64
C GLU A 767 -26.27 10.77 -6.05
N LEU A 768 -25.15 11.31 -5.56
CA LEU A 768 -24.69 12.65 -5.91
C LEU A 768 -24.28 12.75 -7.40
N THR A 769 -23.61 11.74 -7.95
CA THR A 769 -23.33 11.64 -9.39
C THR A 769 -24.62 11.69 -10.20
N GLY A 770 -25.67 10.98 -9.76
CA GLY A 770 -27.00 11.05 -10.37
C GLY A 770 -27.56 12.48 -10.42
N LEU A 771 -27.32 13.30 -9.40
CA LEU A 771 -27.70 14.72 -9.40
C LEU A 771 -26.83 15.58 -10.32
N PHE A 772 -25.55 15.23 -10.51
CA PHE A 772 -24.70 15.90 -11.50
C PHE A 772 -25.09 15.59 -12.94
N LEU A 773 -25.69 14.43 -13.20
CA LEU A 773 -26.11 14.02 -14.54
C LEU A 773 -27.53 14.46 -14.91
N ALA A 774 -28.34 14.83 -13.91
CA ALA A 774 -29.67 15.41 -14.06
C ALA A 774 -29.61 16.88 -14.52
#